data_AF-A0A0C1MP17-F1
#
_entry.id   AF-A0A0C1MP17-F1
#
_cell.length_a   1.000
_cell.length_b   1.000
_cell.length_c   1.000
_cell.angle_alpha   90.00
_cell.angle_beta   90.00
_cell.angle_gamma   90.00
#
_symmetry.space_group_name_H-M   'P 1'
#
loop_
_entity.id
_entity.type
_entity.pdbx_description
1 polymer ?
#
loop_
_entity_poly.entity_id
_entity_poly.type
_entity_poly.pdbx_seq_one_letter_code
_entity_poly.pdbx_strand_id
1 'polypeptide(L)'
;MKRLTLSIITAAILLSGCDKDNDVVVIKPEKPATIEDFNGLWEIKGSGEVWDLSVNGLITYNFNSKTCIKADEENAQFTKPLVKYLSLNDEKDQLTFISPASSKVQLSKLESLPLQCDAKNLTTDMTLPETFDYVWHTLNEYYGFFELRGIDWSAVYETYKPKVTESTTQAEFMSMMDAIFTEFGDGHLSLEGPQGAQADGSKIDSWIREGLLNGGDDISGTLAELHAKEVAVLKHLMSDGELHSYQGADAIRFGTISPKLGYIRIDRVAGMILDEAEDNILSRVERDLHNTDLVMVHTLEQLQDVDSIIIDLRYNQGGFDKVSQKIAGYFTDSAYTFGSKQLNNDSFKGEEIALNVEPNADLNFTKPIYVLIGEHTISGGEVLAMALQTLPQSQLIGEATNGSVSDTLTHQLPNGWALTLSHEVYKNHEGQVVEGVGIEPDIATFAYASVDQKYMTDTPIEYVMQQQGVHASHSITADNLRQKVRDVISHTSLPSVSVAVIKGDEIVFEHAEGLANVVEKLPATIHTPYNVASISKAVTGVAIMQLVEESILSLDDEVADMNLSFDPNNPLNPDPKMTLRHLVTHTSGIKDSDMFFCTYYVHENKQPLAAMFGLSFCEDDMPVTTSLEQLLAQDYFADNGRYVGSGVYLDGEQGFPGSVMSYSNMGTALAAHAVEKKANLNLAQQMNEAIFVPLGMNNTNWHHTELPENNPKAVQYNIDSEEVLHAMPEYGYATFYDGELNISSHDLSKLLAAIANEGRYQDTQILSASSVEQLLGAQSDVFNIPYQQGVFWYWDGAFFGHNGGDPGTNALMIYNALTKTGVIMLANGEDFIGGKETIQPVLDSLAADLYRYGVQYN
;
A
#
# COMPACT_ATOMS: atom_id res chain seq x y z
N MET A 1 20.31 -13.80 17.62
CA MET A 1 19.42 -13.21 18.64
C MET A 1 18.98 -14.31 19.59
N LYS A 2 19.38 -14.26 20.86
CA LYS A 2 18.85 -15.18 21.88
C LYS A 2 17.42 -14.72 22.17
N ARG A 3 16.42 -15.52 21.82
CA ARG A 3 15.00 -15.24 22.08
C ARG A 3 14.82 -15.15 23.60
N LEU A 4 14.41 -13.97 24.08
CA LEU A 4 14.01 -13.73 25.45
C LEU A 4 12.79 -14.59 25.74
N THR A 5 12.90 -15.47 26.72
CA THR A 5 11.77 -16.13 27.38
C THR A 5 10.85 -15.04 27.93
N LEU A 6 9.70 -14.82 27.29
CA LEU A 6 8.58 -14.07 27.87
C LEU A 6 8.26 -14.72 29.22
N SER A 7 8.53 -14.01 30.32
CA SER A 7 8.01 -14.43 31.63
C SER A 7 6.51 -14.14 31.66
N ILE A 8 5.71 -15.16 31.36
CA ILE A 8 4.61 -15.72 32.19
C ILE A 8 3.38 -14.82 32.48
N ILE A 9 3.52 -13.50 32.44
CA ILE A 9 2.41 -12.54 32.54
C ILE A 9 2.47 -11.59 31.36
N THR A 10 2.50 -12.20 30.18
CA THR A 10 2.27 -11.48 28.93
C THR A 10 0.82 -11.63 28.46
N ALA A 11 0.08 -12.62 28.98
CA ALA A 11 -1.32 -12.84 28.65
C ALA A 11 -2.32 -12.05 29.52
N ALA A 12 -2.06 -11.97 30.84
CA ALA A 12 -3.06 -11.46 31.79
C ALA A 12 -3.02 -9.93 32.02
N ILE A 13 -2.11 -9.20 31.36
CA ILE A 13 -1.88 -7.76 31.59
C ILE A 13 -2.15 -6.90 30.32
N LEU A 14 -2.61 -7.50 29.21
CA LEU A 14 -3.02 -6.78 28.00
C LEU A 14 -4.50 -6.41 27.99
N LEU A 15 -4.95 -5.73 29.04
CA LEU A 15 -6.33 -5.24 29.12
C LEU A 15 -6.22 -3.79 29.54
N SER A 16 -6.21 -2.72 28.68
CA SER A 16 -5.69 -1.27 28.79
C SER A 16 -6.66 -0.06 29.18
N GLY A 17 -6.36 0.90 30.11
CA GLY A 17 -7.29 2.00 30.57
C GLY A 17 -7.37 2.48 32.07
N CYS A 18 -7.79 3.74 32.25
CA CYS A 18 -8.02 4.53 33.49
C CYS A 18 -8.52 5.91 32.98
N ASP A 19 -9.36 6.76 33.58
CA ASP A 19 -10.05 6.83 34.87
C ASP A 19 -11.20 7.87 34.72
N LYS A 20 -12.16 7.88 35.66
CA LYS A 20 -12.83 9.12 36.10
C LYS A 20 -13.15 8.97 37.57
N ASP A 21 -12.61 9.89 38.37
CA ASP A 21 -13.02 10.19 39.74
C ASP A 21 -14.55 10.21 39.85
N ASN A 22 -15.12 9.17 40.45
CA ASN A 22 -15.96 9.25 41.64
C ASN A 22 -16.21 7.84 42.20
N ASP A 23 -15.84 7.68 43.47
CA ASP A 23 -16.17 6.58 44.38
C ASP A 23 -15.60 5.18 44.06
N VAL A 24 -14.28 5.06 43.87
CA VAL A 24 -13.60 3.91 44.51
C VAL A 24 -13.30 4.34 45.92
N VAL A 25 -14.11 3.86 46.87
CA VAL A 25 -13.68 3.81 48.25
C VAL A 25 -12.48 2.87 48.26
N VAL A 26 -11.27 3.44 48.17
CA VAL A 26 -10.12 2.79 48.78
C VAL A 26 -10.58 2.59 50.22
N ILE A 27 -10.90 1.35 50.59
CA ILE A 27 -10.83 0.97 51.99
C ILE A 27 -9.37 1.23 52.30
N LYS A 28 -9.00 2.45 52.70
CA LYS A 28 -7.72 2.72 53.33
C LYS A 28 -7.86 1.91 54.60
N PRO A 29 -7.26 0.72 54.69
CA PRO A 29 -7.26 0.04 55.95
C PRO A 29 -6.49 0.99 56.89
N GLU A 30 -6.67 0.89 58.19
CA GLU A 30 -5.80 1.58 59.15
C GLU A 30 -4.32 1.13 59.03
N LYS A 31 -4.01 0.28 58.03
CA LYS A 31 -2.71 -0.28 57.61
C LYS A 31 -2.66 -0.38 56.07
N PRO A 32 -1.46 -0.41 55.45
CA PRO A 32 -1.34 -0.68 54.01
C PRO A 32 -1.96 -2.04 53.66
N ALA A 33 -2.66 -2.14 52.53
CA ALA A 33 -3.18 -3.42 52.02
C ALA A 33 -2.03 -4.41 51.78
N THR A 34 -2.27 -5.69 52.01
CA THR A 34 -1.32 -6.77 51.75
C THR A 34 -1.92 -7.81 50.82
N ILE A 35 -1.10 -8.71 50.27
CA ILE A 35 -1.60 -9.74 49.34
C ILE A 35 -2.66 -10.63 50.00
N GLU A 36 -2.60 -10.81 51.33
CA GLU A 36 -3.62 -11.52 52.10
C GLU A 36 -5.03 -10.96 51.91
N ASP A 37 -5.17 -9.65 51.69
CA ASP A 37 -6.47 -9.00 51.51
C ASP A 37 -7.17 -9.42 50.21
N PHE A 38 -6.39 -9.86 49.22
CA PHE A 38 -6.83 -10.25 47.89
C PHE A 38 -6.84 -11.78 47.68
N ASN A 39 -6.53 -12.56 48.72
CA ASN A 39 -6.51 -14.02 48.64
C ASN A 39 -7.86 -14.58 48.13
N GLY A 40 -7.81 -15.40 47.09
CA GLY A 40 -8.99 -16.04 46.54
C GLY A 40 -8.84 -16.46 45.09
N LEU A 41 -9.91 -17.09 44.60
CA LEU A 41 -10.10 -17.42 43.19
C LEU A 41 -10.86 -16.28 42.51
N TRP A 42 -10.32 -15.78 41.41
CA TRP A 42 -10.84 -14.60 40.70
C TRP A 42 -10.93 -14.89 39.20
N GLU A 43 -12.12 -14.84 38.63
CA GLU A 43 -12.37 -15.06 37.21
C GLU A 43 -12.40 -13.73 36.46
N ILE A 44 -11.63 -13.62 35.38
CA ILE A 44 -11.83 -12.57 34.38
C ILE A 44 -12.96 -13.05 33.47
N LYS A 45 -14.15 -12.47 33.61
CA LYS A 45 -15.33 -12.93 32.87
C LYS A 45 -15.16 -12.69 31.37
N GLY A 46 -15.51 -13.71 30.58
CA GLY A 46 -15.45 -13.63 29.12
C GLY A 46 -14.05 -13.76 28.53
N SER A 47 -13.04 -14.12 29.34
CA SER A 47 -11.68 -14.37 28.84
C SER A 47 -11.21 -15.80 29.09
N GLY A 48 -12.04 -16.66 29.67
CA GLY A 48 -11.64 -18.02 30.02
C GLY A 48 -10.44 -18.09 30.97
N GLU A 49 -10.25 -17.09 31.85
CA GLU A 49 -9.10 -17.01 32.76
C GLU A 49 -9.49 -16.95 34.23
N VAL A 50 -8.79 -17.71 35.08
CA VAL A 50 -8.93 -17.67 36.55
C VAL A 50 -7.59 -17.46 37.21
N TRP A 51 -7.54 -16.53 38.17
CA TRP A 51 -6.42 -16.29 39.08
C TRP A 51 -6.67 -16.93 40.43
N ASP A 52 -5.79 -17.83 40.85
CA ASP A 52 -5.66 -18.28 42.24
C ASP A 52 -4.57 -17.47 42.92
N LEU A 53 -5.00 -16.40 43.59
CA LEU A 53 -4.11 -15.46 44.26
C LEU A 53 -3.95 -15.85 45.72
N SER A 54 -2.69 -15.98 46.15
CA SER A 54 -2.36 -16.32 47.54
C SER A 54 -1.09 -15.61 48.03
N VAL A 55 -0.82 -15.73 49.33
CA VAL A 55 0.45 -15.31 49.94
C VAL A 55 1.69 -16.02 49.37
N ASN A 56 1.50 -17.20 48.77
CA ASN A 56 2.59 -17.99 48.21
C ASN A 56 2.91 -17.61 46.77
N GLY A 57 1.98 -16.93 46.08
CA GLY A 57 2.09 -16.73 44.65
C GLY A 57 0.75 -16.53 43.94
N LEU A 58 0.81 -16.50 42.62
CA LEU A 58 -0.34 -16.44 41.70
C LEU A 58 -0.28 -17.66 40.79
N ILE A 59 -1.36 -18.43 40.71
CA ILE A 59 -1.54 -19.46 39.68
C ILE A 59 -2.62 -18.97 38.73
N THR A 60 -2.39 -19.08 37.42
CA THR A 60 -3.38 -18.75 36.40
C THR A 60 -3.86 -20.02 35.70
N TYR A 61 -5.13 -20.03 35.32
CA TYR A 61 -5.76 -21.11 34.57
C TYR A 61 -6.41 -20.53 33.32
N ASN A 62 -6.17 -21.15 32.16
CA ASN A 62 -6.91 -20.88 30.94
C ASN A 62 -7.88 -22.03 30.65
N PHE A 63 -9.15 -21.71 30.38
CA PHE A 63 -10.19 -22.69 30.18
C PHE A 63 -11.20 -22.28 29.10
N ASN A 64 -11.92 -23.26 28.60
CA ASN A 64 -13.14 -23.10 27.82
C ASN A 64 -14.19 -24.09 28.36
N SER A 65 -15.35 -24.19 27.72
CA SER A 65 -16.42 -25.09 28.17
C SER A 65 -16.03 -26.57 28.24
N LYS A 66 -14.94 -26.99 27.58
CA LYS A 66 -14.48 -28.40 27.50
C LYS A 66 -13.22 -28.67 28.30
N THR A 67 -12.26 -27.75 28.26
CA THR A 67 -10.87 -28.02 28.64
C THR A 67 -10.36 -26.93 29.57
N CYS A 68 -9.52 -27.29 30.54
CA CYS A 68 -8.79 -26.33 31.37
C CYS A 68 -7.34 -26.73 31.54
N ILE A 69 -6.47 -25.73 31.51
CA ILE A 69 -5.03 -25.85 31.63
C ILE A 69 -4.58 -24.95 32.78
N LYS A 70 -3.63 -25.44 33.57
CA LYS A 70 -2.86 -24.58 34.47
C LYS A 70 -1.86 -23.82 33.58
N ALA A 71 -2.19 -22.57 33.29
CA ALA A 71 -1.44 -21.74 32.37
C ALA A 71 -0.09 -21.35 32.98
N ASP A 72 -0.10 -20.87 34.23
CA ASP A 72 1.13 -20.41 34.86
C ASP A 72 1.16 -20.47 36.39
N GLU A 73 2.37 -20.32 36.96
CA GLU A 73 2.61 -20.23 38.41
C GLU A 73 3.77 -19.29 38.75
N GLU A 74 3.44 -18.23 39.47
CA GLU A 74 4.36 -17.20 39.93
C GLU A 74 4.48 -17.18 41.45
N ASN A 75 5.65 -16.78 41.96
CA ASN A 75 5.94 -16.85 43.39
C ASN A 75 5.59 -15.54 44.14
N ALA A 76 5.71 -15.56 45.47
CA ALA A 76 5.41 -14.41 46.32
C ALA A 76 6.27 -13.14 46.08
N GLN A 77 7.41 -13.23 45.39
CA GLN A 77 8.19 -12.05 44.99
C GLN A 77 7.49 -11.30 43.86
N PHE A 78 6.79 -12.02 42.98
CA PHE A 78 6.00 -11.46 41.90
C PHE A 78 4.74 -10.74 42.40
N THR A 79 3.97 -11.35 43.33
CA THR A 79 2.66 -10.82 43.75
C THR A 79 2.74 -9.60 44.68
N LYS A 80 3.87 -9.37 45.35
CA LYS A 80 4.05 -8.21 46.25
C LYS A 80 3.85 -6.86 45.58
N PRO A 81 4.51 -6.54 44.44
CA PRO A 81 4.27 -5.29 43.73
C PRO A 81 2.86 -5.21 43.13
N LEU A 82 2.19 -6.33 42.86
CA LEU A 82 0.84 -6.36 42.27
C LEU A 82 -0.20 -5.65 43.14
N VAL A 83 -0.02 -5.68 44.47
CA VAL A 83 -0.93 -5.06 45.46
C VAL A 83 -1.22 -3.59 45.17
N LYS A 84 -0.30 -2.85 44.53
CA LYS A 84 -0.50 -1.43 44.19
C LYS A 84 -1.57 -1.19 43.10
N TYR A 85 -1.95 -2.24 42.39
CA TYR A 85 -2.88 -2.21 41.26
C TYR A 85 -4.22 -2.89 41.54
N LEU A 86 -4.37 -3.47 42.74
CA LEU A 86 -5.55 -4.24 43.12
C LEU A 86 -6.44 -3.42 44.05
N SER A 87 -7.74 -3.47 43.80
CA SER A 87 -8.76 -2.93 44.69
C SER A 87 -9.96 -3.87 44.76
N LEU A 88 -10.66 -3.87 45.88
CA LEU A 88 -11.89 -4.65 46.08
C LEU A 88 -13.07 -3.70 46.20
N ASN A 89 -14.23 -4.12 45.69
CA ASN A 89 -15.49 -3.47 46.02
C ASN A 89 -15.89 -3.73 47.49
N ASP A 90 -16.92 -3.02 47.96
CA ASP A 90 -17.41 -3.12 49.34
C ASP A 90 -17.84 -4.55 49.73
N GLU A 91 -18.40 -5.30 48.79
CA GLU A 91 -18.88 -6.67 48.99
C GLU A 91 -17.75 -7.72 48.96
N LYS A 92 -16.53 -7.32 48.56
CA LYS A 92 -15.34 -8.17 48.39
C LYS A 92 -15.56 -9.38 47.48
N ASP A 93 -16.43 -9.23 46.50
CA ASP A 93 -16.77 -10.20 45.47
C ASP A 93 -16.37 -9.75 44.05
N GLN A 94 -15.92 -8.50 43.91
CA GLN A 94 -15.27 -7.97 42.71
C GLN A 94 -13.87 -7.45 43.04
N LEU A 95 -12.87 -7.98 42.35
CA LEU A 95 -11.51 -7.50 42.33
C LEU A 95 -11.31 -6.66 41.08
N THR A 96 -10.80 -5.45 41.23
CA THR A 96 -10.43 -4.58 40.13
C THR A 96 -8.91 -4.51 40.05
N PHE A 97 -8.37 -4.87 38.87
CA PHE A 97 -6.97 -4.71 38.53
C PHE A 97 -6.84 -3.54 37.55
N ILE A 98 -6.07 -2.52 37.91
CA ILE A 98 -5.81 -1.34 37.09
C ILE A 98 -4.31 -1.09 37.11
N SER A 99 -3.67 -1.02 35.94
CA SER A 99 -2.24 -0.80 35.85
C SER A 99 -1.84 0.17 34.73
N PRO A 100 -0.60 0.69 34.73
CA PRO A 100 -0.09 1.47 33.61
C PRO A 100 -0.13 0.71 32.28
N ALA A 101 0.00 -0.62 32.32
CA ALA A 101 -0.07 -1.50 31.16
C ALA A 101 -1.51 -1.89 30.79
N SER A 102 -2.47 -1.65 31.68
CA SER A 102 -3.77 -2.31 31.66
C SER A 102 -4.91 -1.44 32.27
N SER A 103 -6.05 -1.40 31.60
CA SER A 103 -7.41 -1.08 31.96
C SER A 103 -7.79 -1.59 33.29
N LYS A 104 -8.89 -0.99 33.72
CA LYS A 104 -9.80 -1.59 34.66
C LYS A 104 -10.26 -2.95 34.15
N VAL A 105 -9.59 -3.99 34.64
CA VAL A 105 -10.04 -5.38 34.56
C VAL A 105 -10.87 -5.68 35.79
N GLN A 106 -12.08 -6.18 35.58
CA GLN A 106 -12.95 -6.64 36.66
C GLN A 106 -12.91 -8.16 36.74
N LEU A 107 -12.49 -8.67 37.90
CA LEU A 107 -12.48 -10.09 38.22
C LEU A 107 -13.57 -10.40 39.24
N SER A 108 -14.35 -11.43 38.95
CA SER A 108 -15.41 -11.92 39.84
C SER A 108 -14.89 -13.01 40.76
N LYS A 109 -15.25 -12.95 42.04
CA LYS A 109 -14.84 -13.97 43.01
C LYS A 109 -15.51 -15.31 42.72
N LEU A 110 -14.73 -16.39 42.79
CA LEU A 110 -15.21 -17.76 42.68
C LEU A 110 -15.18 -18.48 44.04
N GLU A 111 -16.20 -19.30 44.30
CA GLU A 111 -16.22 -20.20 45.46
C GLU A 111 -15.32 -21.42 45.27
N SER A 112 -15.18 -21.89 44.01
CA SER A 112 -14.34 -23.00 43.60
C SER A 112 -13.89 -22.80 42.15
N LEU A 113 -12.80 -23.45 41.77
CA LEU A 113 -12.37 -23.50 40.37
C LEU A 113 -13.50 -24.04 39.47
N PRO A 114 -13.58 -23.61 38.19
CA PRO A 114 -14.46 -24.22 37.21
C PRO A 114 -14.29 -25.75 37.19
N LEU A 115 -15.36 -26.49 36.89
CA LEU A 115 -15.34 -27.97 36.92
C LEU A 115 -14.24 -28.57 36.04
N GLN A 116 -13.96 -27.92 34.91
CA GLN A 116 -12.90 -28.26 33.97
C GLN A 116 -11.52 -28.08 34.62
N CYS A 117 -11.37 -27.11 35.53
CA CYS A 117 -10.14 -26.77 36.22
C CYS A 117 -9.93 -27.51 37.56
N ASP A 118 -10.80 -28.46 37.93
CA ASP A 118 -10.51 -29.37 39.04
C ASP A 118 -9.17 -30.07 38.77
N ALA A 119 -8.32 -30.22 39.78
CA ALA A 119 -7.00 -30.86 39.67
C ALA A 119 -7.01 -32.24 38.99
N LYS A 120 -8.15 -32.95 38.99
CA LYS A 120 -8.32 -34.24 38.28
C LYS A 120 -8.60 -34.10 36.78
N ASN A 121 -9.06 -32.93 36.34
CA ASN A 121 -9.50 -32.63 34.98
C ASN A 121 -8.53 -31.69 34.25
N LEU A 122 -7.49 -31.20 34.92
CA LEU A 122 -6.46 -30.36 34.31
C LEU A 122 -5.73 -31.11 33.19
N THR A 123 -5.73 -30.50 32.01
CA THR A 123 -4.96 -30.97 30.87
C THR A 123 -3.51 -30.52 31.01
N THR A 124 -2.58 -31.47 31.04
CA THR A 124 -1.14 -31.21 31.16
C THR A 124 -0.36 -31.46 29.86
N ASP A 125 -1.03 -32.02 28.85
CA ASP A 125 -0.47 -32.38 27.54
C ASP A 125 -1.62 -32.43 26.51
N MET A 126 -1.33 -32.21 25.22
CA MET A 126 -2.32 -32.23 24.13
C MET A 126 -1.74 -32.82 22.84
N THR A 127 -2.53 -33.66 22.17
CA THR A 127 -2.29 -34.03 20.76
C THR A 127 -2.74 -32.91 19.82
N LEU A 128 -2.27 -32.91 18.56
CA LEU A 128 -2.70 -31.88 17.58
C LEU A 128 -4.23 -31.85 17.35
N PRO A 129 -4.94 -32.99 17.28
CA PRO A 129 -6.41 -32.99 17.29
C PRO A 129 -7.03 -32.31 18.52
N GLU A 130 -6.45 -32.47 19.71
CA GLU A 130 -6.91 -31.83 20.94
C GLU A 130 -6.58 -30.33 20.97
N THR A 131 -5.40 -29.94 20.48
CA THR A 131 -5.03 -28.53 20.26
C THR A 131 -6.00 -27.85 19.31
N PHE A 132 -6.38 -28.50 18.20
CA PHE A 132 -7.38 -27.98 17.28
C PHE A 132 -8.73 -27.75 17.96
N ASP A 133 -9.20 -28.71 18.77
CA ASP A 133 -10.46 -28.57 19.50
C ASP A 133 -10.40 -27.45 20.53
N TYR A 134 -9.25 -27.31 21.21
CA TYR A 134 -9.05 -26.23 22.15
C TYR A 134 -9.12 -24.87 21.45
N VAL A 135 -8.39 -24.70 20.34
CA VAL A 135 -8.42 -23.47 19.55
C VAL A 135 -9.83 -23.17 19.08
N TRP A 136 -10.53 -24.18 18.56
CA TRP A 136 -11.90 -24.01 18.08
C TRP A 136 -12.86 -23.52 19.16
N HIS A 137 -12.89 -24.21 20.31
CA HIS A 137 -13.77 -23.85 21.42
C HIS A 137 -13.42 -22.50 22.03
N THR A 138 -12.13 -22.20 22.15
CA THR A 138 -11.66 -20.93 22.74
C THR A 138 -12.06 -19.75 21.86
N LEU A 139 -11.83 -19.83 20.54
CA LEU A 139 -12.29 -18.79 19.62
C LEU A 139 -13.81 -18.70 19.61
N ASN A 140 -14.53 -19.82 19.57
CA ASN A 140 -16.00 -19.83 19.60
C ASN A 140 -16.59 -19.14 20.85
N GLU A 141 -15.89 -19.16 21.98
CA GLU A 141 -16.39 -18.61 23.25
C GLU A 141 -15.94 -17.16 23.49
N TYR A 142 -14.70 -16.82 23.10
CA TYR A 142 -14.05 -15.58 23.54
C TYR A 142 -13.70 -14.61 22.42
N TYR A 143 -13.73 -15.03 21.15
CA TYR A 143 -13.47 -14.14 20.03
C TYR A 143 -14.65 -13.19 19.78
N GLY A 144 -14.36 -11.90 19.54
CA GLY A 144 -15.38 -10.85 19.45
C GLY A 144 -15.96 -10.59 18.05
N PHE A 145 -15.37 -11.11 16.98
CA PHE A 145 -15.49 -10.48 15.65
C PHE A 145 -15.92 -11.40 14.49
N PHE A 146 -16.49 -12.58 14.77
CA PHE A 146 -16.94 -13.49 13.69
C PHE A 146 -17.94 -12.85 12.72
N GLU A 147 -18.96 -12.16 13.25
CA GLU A 147 -19.98 -11.47 12.41
C GLU A 147 -19.35 -10.34 11.60
N LEU A 148 -18.49 -9.54 12.23
CA LEU A 148 -17.82 -8.40 11.61
C LEU A 148 -16.92 -8.83 10.44
N ARG A 149 -16.23 -9.96 10.59
CA ARG A 149 -15.29 -10.51 9.60
C ARG A 149 -15.92 -11.52 8.64
N GLY A 150 -17.24 -11.76 8.75
CA GLY A 150 -17.96 -12.66 7.84
C GLY A 150 -17.55 -14.15 7.93
N ILE A 151 -17.05 -14.58 9.09
CA ILE A 151 -16.50 -15.94 9.28
C ILE A 151 -17.58 -16.90 9.76
N ASP A 152 -17.87 -17.95 8.96
CA ASP A 152 -18.69 -19.09 9.40
C ASP A 152 -17.83 -20.09 10.18
N TRP A 153 -17.67 -19.83 11.48
CA TRP A 153 -16.81 -20.64 12.34
C TRP A 153 -17.26 -22.09 12.52
N SER A 154 -18.55 -22.35 12.35
CA SER A 154 -19.08 -23.71 12.37
C SER A 154 -18.70 -24.49 11.11
N ALA A 155 -18.78 -23.86 9.93
CA ALA A 155 -18.37 -24.47 8.67
C ALA A 155 -16.86 -24.79 8.63
N VAL A 156 -16.02 -23.92 9.22
CA VAL A 156 -14.58 -24.18 9.38
C VAL A 156 -14.34 -25.47 10.15
N TYR A 157 -15.04 -25.68 11.28
CA TYR A 157 -14.88 -26.89 12.08
C TYR A 157 -15.22 -28.16 11.28
N GLU A 158 -16.39 -28.18 10.64
CA GLU A 158 -16.85 -29.34 9.86
C GLU A 158 -15.90 -29.67 8.69
N THR A 159 -15.27 -28.64 8.13
CA THR A 159 -14.33 -28.79 7.01
C THR A 159 -12.96 -29.31 7.45
N TYR A 160 -12.40 -28.79 8.55
CA TYR A 160 -11.01 -29.04 8.94
C TYR A 160 -10.85 -30.08 10.04
N LYS A 161 -11.82 -30.24 10.96
CA LYS A 161 -11.73 -31.23 12.04
C LYS A 161 -11.42 -32.65 11.53
N PRO A 162 -12.07 -33.17 10.47
CA PRO A 162 -11.77 -34.51 9.96
C PRO A 162 -10.36 -34.66 9.35
N LYS A 163 -9.70 -33.55 9.00
CA LYS A 163 -8.35 -33.53 8.40
C LYS A 163 -7.24 -33.56 9.45
N VAL A 164 -7.52 -33.13 10.68
CA VAL A 164 -6.57 -33.17 11.80
C VAL A 164 -6.67 -34.53 12.50
N THR A 165 -5.65 -35.36 12.32
CA THR A 165 -5.60 -36.74 12.82
C THR A 165 -4.35 -36.95 13.68
N GLU A 166 -4.27 -38.10 14.38
CA GLU A 166 -3.08 -38.49 15.13
C GLU A 166 -1.81 -38.66 14.27
N SER A 167 -1.96 -38.79 12.94
CA SER A 167 -0.83 -38.85 12.00
C SER A 167 -0.44 -37.50 11.41
N THR A 168 -1.20 -36.44 11.67
CA THR A 168 -0.91 -35.09 11.18
C THR A 168 0.41 -34.61 11.78
N THR A 169 1.30 -34.09 10.94
CA THR A 169 2.57 -33.50 11.37
C THR A 169 2.37 -32.05 11.83
N GLN A 170 3.29 -31.52 12.64
CA GLN A 170 3.24 -30.11 13.08
C GLN A 170 3.24 -29.14 11.89
N ALA A 171 3.98 -29.44 10.82
CA ALA A 171 4.04 -28.59 9.63
C ALA A 171 2.70 -28.57 8.86
N GLU A 172 2.08 -29.74 8.66
CA GLU A 172 0.75 -29.83 8.05
C GLU A 172 -0.30 -29.13 8.92
N PHE A 173 -0.23 -29.29 10.24
CA PHE A 173 -1.14 -28.63 11.17
C PHE A 173 -1.02 -27.11 11.10
N MET A 174 0.20 -26.56 11.16
CA MET A 174 0.39 -25.12 11.06
C MET A 174 -0.04 -24.56 9.70
N SER A 175 0.25 -25.25 8.60
CA SER A 175 -0.22 -24.83 7.27
C SER A 175 -1.75 -24.79 7.19
N MET A 176 -2.46 -25.73 7.84
CA MET A 176 -3.91 -25.68 7.91
C MET A 176 -4.41 -24.52 8.80
N MET A 177 -3.78 -24.29 9.96
CA MET A 177 -4.17 -23.20 10.85
C MET A 177 -3.92 -21.83 10.22
N ASP A 178 -2.83 -21.67 9.50
CA ASP A 178 -2.46 -20.45 8.77
C ASP A 178 -3.48 -20.13 7.67
N ALA A 179 -3.87 -21.14 6.88
CA ALA A 179 -4.94 -21.00 5.90
C ALA A 179 -6.30 -20.67 6.53
N ILE A 180 -6.58 -21.12 7.76
CA ILE A 180 -7.81 -20.75 8.47
C ILE A 180 -7.73 -19.31 8.99
N PHE A 181 -6.60 -18.92 9.59
CA PHE A 181 -6.45 -17.62 10.25
C PHE A 181 -6.35 -16.47 9.24
N THR A 182 -5.72 -16.70 8.08
CA THR A 182 -5.62 -15.70 7.00
C THR A 182 -7.01 -15.21 6.55
N GLU A 183 -8.04 -16.08 6.57
CA GLU A 183 -9.41 -15.71 6.20
C GLU A 183 -10.01 -14.65 7.14
N PHE A 184 -9.53 -14.54 8.39
CA PHE A 184 -10.03 -13.56 9.35
C PHE A 184 -9.56 -12.14 9.01
N GLY A 185 -8.34 -11.99 8.44
CA GLY A 185 -7.69 -10.68 8.26
C GLY A 185 -7.47 -9.94 9.58
N ASP A 186 -7.25 -10.66 10.68
CA ASP A 186 -7.07 -10.17 12.05
C ASP A 186 -5.61 -10.31 12.49
N GLY A 187 -4.87 -9.20 12.57
CA GLY A 187 -3.45 -9.20 12.95
C GLY A 187 -3.18 -9.52 14.43
N HIS A 188 -4.22 -9.69 15.23
CA HIS A 188 -4.13 -10.11 16.63
C HIS A 188 -4.54 -11.56 16.86
N LEU A 189 -4.93 -12.28 15.79
CA LEU A 189 -5.18 -13.71 15.83
C LEU A 189 -3.91 -14.48 15.44
N SER A 190 -3.35 -15.24 16.38
CA SER A 190 -2.18 -16.06 16.10
C SER A 190 -2.12 -17.34 16.94
N LEU A 191 -1.47 -18.36 16.37
CA LEU A 191 -1.18 -19.61 17.06
C LEU A 191 0.32 -19.87 16.98
N GLU A 192 0.98 -19.75 18.12
CA GLU A 192 2.39 -20.06 18.27
C GLU A 192 2.56 -21.50 18.78
N GLY A 193 3.51 -22.21 18.19
CA GLY A 193 3.88 -23.56 18.59
C GLY A 193 5.38 -23.71 18.87
N PRO A 194 5.79 -24.89 19.37
CA PRO A 194 7.18 -25.15 19.72
C PRO A 194 8.10 -25.03 18.51
N GLN A 195 9.36 -24.68 18.77
CA GLN A 195 10.41 -24.51 17.74
C GLN A 195 10.13 -23.37 16.73
N GLY A 196 9.24 -22.43 17.06
CA GLY A 196 8.99 -21.24 16.26
C GLY A 196 8.04 -21.46 15.08
N ALA A 197 7.23 -22.51 15.12
CA ALA A 197 6.13 -22.69 14.19
C ALA A 197 5.02 -21.68 14.55
N GLN A 198 4.41 -21.04 13.56
CA GLN A 198 3.39 -20.01 13.75
C GLN A 198 2.35 -20.08 12.64
N ALA A 199 1.11 -19.74 12.99
CA ALA A 199 0.03 -19.37 12.08
C ALA A 199 -0.47 -17.98 12.49
N ASP A 200 -0.76 -17.12 11.52
CA ASP A 200 -1.10 -15.71 11.76
C ASP A 200 -2.30 -15.26 10.93
N GLY A 201 -3.13 -14.38 11.49
CA GLY A 201 -4.33 -13.85 10.85
C GLY A 201 -4.14 -12.53 10.11
N SER A 202 -2.93 -11.95 10.09
CA SER A 202 -2.69 -10.62 9.52
C SER A 202 -3.09 -10.54 8.05
N LYS A 203 -3.71 -9.43 7.69
CA LYS A 203 -3.92 -9.06 6.29
C LYS A 203 -2.57 -8.86 5.58
N ILE A 204 -2.48 -9.22 4.30
CA ILE A 204 -1.35 -8.83 3.46
C ILE A 204 -1.51 -7.34 3.15
N ASP A 205 -0.85 -6.49 3.93
CA ASP A 205 -0.84 -5.04 3.71
C ASP A 205 -0.03 -4.64 2.46
N SER A 206 -0.18 -3.38 2.03
CA SER A 206 0.51 -2.82 0.87
C SER A 206 2.04 -2.98 0.92
N TRP A 207 2.63 -2.89 2.13
CA TRP A 207 4.07 -3.03 2.36
C TRP A 207 4.56 -4.46 2.17
N ILE A 208 3.86 -5.42 2.77
CA ILE A 208 4.13 -6.87 2.61
C ILE A 208 3.87 -7.28 1.16
N ARG A 209 2.82 -6.74 0.51
CA ARG A 209 2.55 -6.97 -0.91
C ARG A 209 3.73 -6.55 -1.77
N GLU A 210 4.30 -5.36 -1.55
CA GLU A 210 5.48 -4.91 -2.29
C GLU A 210 6.69 -5.83 -2.02
N GLY A 211 6.88 -6.26 -0.77
CA GLY A 211 7.90 -7.25 -0.40
C GLY A 211 7.74 -8.60 -1.10
N LEU A 212 6.51 -9.10 -1.22
CA LEU A 212 6.18 -10.36 -1.89
C LEU A 212 6.43 -10.28 -3.41
N LEU A 213 6.05 -9.17 -4.03
CA LEU A 213 6.18 -8.96 -5.46
C LEU A 213 7.65 -8.79 -5.90
N ASN A 214 8.46 -8.13 -5.06
CA ASN A 214 9.85 -7.82 -5.39
C ASN A 214 10.86 -8.83 -4.83
N GLY A 215 10.53 -9.50 -3.71
CA GLY A 215 11.50 -10.28 -2.93
C GLY A 215 11.59 -11.76 -3.27
N GLY A 216 10.61 -12.32 -3.98
CA GLY A 216 10.52 -13.77 -4.19
C GLY A 216 10.60 -14.52 -2.86
N ASP A 217 11.66 -15.29 -2.64
CA ASP A 217 11.87 -16.06 -1.40
C ASP A 217 12.45 -15.23 -0.24
N ASP A 218 12.99 -14.01 -0.46
CA ASP A 218 13.59 -13.15 0.58
C ASP A 218 12.77 -11.87 0.83
N ILE A 219 11.56 -12.08 1.37
CA ILE A 219 10.65 -10.99 1.74
C ILE A 219 11.30 -10.09 2.81
N SER A 220 11.94 -10.68 3.84
CA SER A 220 12.52 -9.92 4.96
C SER A 220 13.63 -8.96 4.52
N GLY A 221 14.54 -9.41 3.64
CA GLY A 221 15.56 -8.55 3.05
C GLY A 221 14.95 -7.40 2.26
N THR A 222 13.93 -7.69 1.46
CA THR A 222 13.22 -6.70 0.63
C THR A 222 12.52 -5.64 1.47
N LEU A 223 11.80 -6.02 2.53
CA LEU A 223 11.16 -5.08 3.44
C LEU A 223 12.17 -4.16 4.15
N ALA A 224 13.35 -4.69 4.50
CA ALA A 224 14.42 -3.89 5.09
C ALA A 224 14.99 -2.87 4.09
N GLU A 225 15.13 -3.23 2.82
CA GLU A 225 15.54 -2.32 1.75
C GLU A 225 14.51 -1.22 1.49
N LEU A 226 13.22 -1.56 1.46
CA LEU A 226 12.13 -0.58 1.32
C LEU A 226 12.16 0.42 2.49
N HIS A 227 12.33 -0.05 3.72
CA HIS A 227 12.44 0.84 4.89
C HIS A 227 13.67 1.76 4.80
N ALA A 228 14.80 1.23 4.33
CA ALA A 228 16.01 2.04 4.15
C ALA A 228 15.82 3.15 3.08
N LYS A 229 15.09 2.85 1.99
CA LYS A 229 14.73 3.83 0.97
C LYS A 229 13.81 4.91 1.54
N GLU A 230 12.78 4.52 2.29
CA GLU A 230 11.86 5.46 2.96
C GLU A 230 12.63 6.44 3.88
N VAL A 231 13.54 5.92 4.72
CA VAL A 231 14.38 6.78 5.57
C VAL A 231 15.27 7.72 4.75
N ALA A 232 15.76 7.29 3.59
CA ALA A 232 16.53 8.14 2.70
C ALA A 232 15.69 9.28 2.09
N VAL A 233 14.42 9.00 1.72
CA VAL A 233 13.45 10.01 1.27
C VAL A 233 13.20 11.03 2.38
N LEU A 234 12.88 10.56 3.59
CA LEU A 234 12.62 11.46 4.72
C LEU A 234 13.81 12.37 5.00
N LYS A 235 15.03 11.82 5.02
CA LYS A 235 16.26 12.61 5.17
C LYS A 235 16.42 13.65 4.06
N HIS A 236 16.11 13.30 2.82
CA HIS A 236 16.16 14.24 1.69
C HIS A 236 15.20 15.42 1.86
N LEU A 237 14.03 15.20 2.49
CA LEU A 237 13.03 16.23 2.75
C LEU A 237 13.35 17.12 3.97
N MET A 238 14.19 16.65 4.91
CA MET A 238 14.56 17.43 6.09
C MET A 238 15.49 18.61 5.73
N SER A 239 15.29 19.75 6.41
CA SER A 239 16.04 20.98 6.18
C SER A 239 17.56 20.84 6.38
N ASP A 240 18.00 19.96 7.29
CA ASP A 240 19.41 19.69 7.60
C ASP A 240 19.89 18.31 7.10
N GLY A 241 19.03 17.56 6.41
CA GLY A 241 19.34 16.23 5.89
C GLY A 241 19.29 15.10 6.93
N GLU A 242 18.85 15.36 8.16
CA GLU A 242 18.89 14.39 9.25
C GLU A 242 17.54 14.17 9.95
N LEU A 243 17.34 12.95 10.42
CA LEU A 243 16.27 12.59 11.35
C LEU A 243 16.89 12.43 12.74
N HIS A 244 16.57 13.33 13.64
CA HIS A 244 17.11 13.38 15.00
C HIS A 244 16.35 12.44 15.93
N SER A 245 16.99 12.06 17.03
CA SER A 245 16.34 11.32 18.10
C SER A 245 16.91 11.65 19.47
N TYR A 246 16.14 11.36 20.52
CA TYR A 246 16.58 11.56 21.91
C TYR A 246 17.53 10.42 22.33
N GLN A 247 18.81 10.74 22.56
CA GLN A 247 19.83 9.80 23.08
C GLN A 247 19.94 8.46 22.33
N GLY A 248 19.68 8.43 21.02
CA GLY A 248 19.72 7.21 20.22
C GLY A 248 18.47 6.33 20.38
N ALA A 249 17.39 6.85 20.97
CA ALA A 249 16.07 6.27 20.85
C ALA A 249 15.68 6.14 19.36
N ASP A 250 14.95 5.09 19.04
CA ASP A 250 14.55 4.73 17.68
C ASP A 250 13.02 4.64 17.52
N ALA A 251 12.26 4.72 18.63
CA ALA A 251 10.79 4.74 18.62
C ALA A 251 10.21 6.04 18.05
N ILE A 252 10.83 7.18 18.35
CA ILE A 252 10.43 8.50 17.87
C ILE A 252 11.63 9.19 17.25
N ARG A 253 11.46 9.67 16.02
CA ARG A 253 12.44 10.50 15.30
C ARG A 253 11.78 11.80 14.88
N PHE A 254 12.55 12.87 14.77
CA PHE A 254 11.99 14.18 14.45
C PHE A 254 12.95 15.03 13.64
N GLY A 255 12.42 16.08 13.02
CA GLY A 255 13.18 17.05 12.24
C GLY A 255 12.29 18.21 11.80
N THR A 256 12.86 19.11 11.00
CA THR A 256 12.12 20.21 10.38
C THR A 256 12.20 20.09 8.88
N ILE A 257 11.06 20.08 8.18
CA ILE A 257 11.01 20.13 6.72
C ILE A 257 11.31 21.55 6.25
N SER A 258 10.77 22.54 6.97
CA SER A 258 11.06 23.97 6.79
C SER A 258 11.08 24.66 8.16
N PRO A 259 11.52 25.94 8.25
CA PRO A 259 11.44 26.70 9.50
C PRO A 259 10.03 26.81 10.10
N LYS A 260 8.98 26.48 9.34
CA LYS A 260 7.57 26.56 9.76
C LYS A 260 6.88 25.21 9.88
N LEU A 261 7.50 24.12 9.42
CA LEU A 261 6.87 22.80 9.38
C LEU A 261 7.79 21.78 10.04
N GLY A 262 7.37 21.32 11.22
CA GLY A 262 8.01 20.24 11.95
C GLY A 262 7.55 18.86 11.45
N TYR A 263 8.33 17.85 11.76
CA TYR A 263 8.05 16.46 11.42
C TYR A 263 8.41 15.56 12.61
N ILE A 264 7.51 14.64 12.95
CA ILE A 264 7.70 13.62 13.99
C ILE A 264 7.27 12.29 13.38
N ARG A 265 8.17 11.30 13.36
CA ARG A 265 7.86 9.91 13.03
C ARG A 265 7.79 9.08 14.30
N ILE A 266 6.72 8.30 14.46
CA ILE A 266 6.50 7.44 15.61
C ILE A 266 6.34 6.00 15.11
N ASP A 267 7.41 5.21 15.23
CA ASP A 267 7.46 3.82 14.75
C ASP A 267 6.76 2.85 15.72
N ARG A 268 6.57 3.26 16.98
CA ARG A 268 5.92 2.45 18.02
C ARG A 268 5.52 3.28 19.21
N VAL A 269 4.49 2.83 19.91
CA VAL A 269 4.01 3.37 21.20
C VAL A 269 4.38 2.46 22.38
N ALA A 270 5.56 1.83 22.28
CA ALA A 270 6.21 1.03 23.31
C ALA A 270 7.73 1.02 23.10
N GLY A 271 8.52 0.66 24.12
CA GLY A 271 9.98 0.60 24.04
C GLY A 271 10.57 1.94 23.58
N MET A 272 10.19 3.02 24.27
CA MET A 272 10.52 4.40 23.89
C MET A 272 12.03 4.66 23.85
N ILE A 273 12.77 4.02 24.76
CA ILE A 273 14.23 4.01 24.81
C ILE A 273 14.64 2.55 24.92
N LEU A 274 15.59 2.11 24.09
CA LEU A 274 16.10 0.74 24.14
C LEU A 274 16.85 0.50 25.46
N ASP A 275 16.49 -0.58 26.14
CA ASP A 275 17.19 -1.06 27.33
C ASP A 275 17.25 -2.60 27.36
N GLU A 276 18.23 -3.14 28.08
CA GLU A 276 18.44 -4.59 28.26
C GLU A 276 17.81 -5.11 29.57
N ALA A 277 16.86 -4.38 30.17
CA ALA A 277 16.33 -4.75 31.47
C ALA A 277 15.35 -5.95 31.33
N GLU A 278 15.67 -7.06 32.00
CA GLU A 278 14.78 -8.23 32.14
C GLU A 278 13.69 -7.96 33.21
N ASP A 279 12.85 -6.97 32.96
CA ASP A 279 11.76 -6.61 33.85
C ASP A 279 10.42 -7.17 33.37
N ASN A 280 9.46 -7.34 34.29
CA ASN A 280 8.09 -7.69 33.92
C ASN A 280 7.39 -6.54 33.16
N ILE A 281 6.27 -6.87 32.51
CA ILE A 281 5.50 -5.94 31.67
C ILE A 281 5.06 -4.67 32.41
N LEU A 282 4.70 -4.75 33.69
CA LEU A 282 4.25 -3.59 34.48
C LEU A 282 5.37 -2.57 34.68
N SER A 283 6.56 -3.04 35.05
CA SER A 283 7.75 -2.18 35.16
C SER A 283 8.15 -1.60 33.81
N ARG A 284 7.98 -2.36 32.73
CA ARG A 284 8.25 -1.89 31.36
C ARG A 284 7.32 -0.73 30.98
N VAL A 285 6.01 -0.82 31.23
CA VAL A 285 5.07 0.25 30.88
C VAL A 285 5.27 1.49 31.75
N GLU A 286 5.52 1.33 33.06
CA GLU A 286 5.88 2.47 33.92
C GLU A 286 7.11 3.22 33.38
N ARG A 287 8.12 2.45 32.94
CA ARG A 287 9.33 2.99 32.32
C ARG A 287 9.03 3.64 30.97
N ASP A 288 8.24 3.01 30.11
CA ASP A 288 7.87 3.58 28.80
C ASP A 288 7.08 4.88 28.95
N LEU A 289 6.16 4.97 29.92
CA LEU A 289 5.46 6.22 30.22
C LEU A 289 6.44 7.31 30.67
N HIS A 290 7.41 7.00 31.53
CA HIS A 290 8.43 7.96 31.93
C HIS A 290 9.32 8.38 30.75
N ASN A 291 9.77 7.41 29.96
CA ASN A 291 10.61 7.64 28.79
C ASN A 291 9.88 8.44 27.71
N THR A 292 8.56 8.26 27.57
CA THR A 292 7.71 9.07 26.68
C THR A 292 7.84 10.54 27.02
N ASP A 293 7.84 10.92 28.32
CA ASP A 293 8.01 12.33 28.71
C ASP A 293 9.37 12.87 28.26
N LEU A 294 10.44 12.11 28.50
CA LEU A 294 11.79 12.52 28.15
C LEU A 294 11.94 12.76 26.64
N VAL A 295 11.40 11.84 25.84
CA VAL A 295 11.47 11.90 24.38
C VAL A 295 10.60 13.03 23.85
N MET A 296 9.32 13.11 24.25
CA MET A 296 8.37 14.09 23.72
C MET A 296 8.69 15.52 24.14
N VAL A 297 9.12 15.75 25.39
CA VAL A 297 9.55 17.09 25.83
C VAL A 297 10.75 17.53 25.00
N HIS A 298 11.75 16.67 24.82
CA HIS A 298 12.91 17.01 24.01
C HIS A 298 12.53 17.31 22.56
N THR A 299 11.71 16.45 21.93
CA THR A 299 11.24 16.63 20.56
C THR A 299 10.50 17.95 20.38
N LEU A 300 9.55 18.27 21.26
CA LEU A 300 8.74 19.49 21.12
C LEU A 300 9.49 20.76 21.51
N GLU A 301 10.48 20.70 22.39
CA GLU A 301 11.41 21.83 22.61
C GLU A 301 12.19 22.19 21.34
N GLN A 302 12.56 21.18 20.52
CA GLN A 302 13.23 21.42 19.24
C GLN A 302 12.26 21.92 18.15
N LEU A 303 10.96 21.65 18.29
CA LEU A 303 9.94 22.02 17.31
C LEU A 303 9.05 23.19 17.76
N GLN A 304 9.32 23.83 18.91
CA GLN A 304 8.42 24.84 19.50
C GLN A 304 8.13 26.05 18.59
N ASP A 305 9.05 26.39 17.69
CA ASP A 305 8.98 27.58 16.83
C ASP A 305 8.25 27.33 15.51
N VAL A 306 7.95 26.08 15.15
CA VAL A 306 7.24 25.75 13.90
C VAL A 306 5.76 26.14 13.97
N ASP A 307 5.14 26.42 12.83
CA ASP A 307 3.72 26.80 12.73
C ASP A 307 2.80 25.58 12.69
N SER A 308 3.29 24.42 12.24
CA SER A 308 2.55 23.16 12.17
C SER A 308 3.49 21.94 12.22
N ILE A 309 2.96 20.76 12.55
CA ILE A 309 3.72 19.51 12.65
C ILE A 309 3.06 18.41 11.83
N ILE A 310 3.85 17.66 11.06
CA ILE A 310 3.45 16.35 10.54
C ILE A 310 3.80 15.28 11.58
N ILE A 311 2.85 14.40 11.90
CA ILE A 311 3.02 13.21 12.74
C ILE A 311 2.85 11.98 11.86
N ASP A 312 3.94 11.30 11.53
CA ASP A 312 3.94 10.11 10.69
C ASP A 312 3.80 8.83 11.53
N LEU A 313 2.68 8.15 11.36
CA LEU A 313 2.32 6.88 11.98
C LEU A 313 2.29 5.72 10.99
N ARG A 314 2.64 5.94 9.70
CA ARG A 314 2.49 4.92 8.64
C ARG A 314 3.23 3.62 8.94
N TYR A 315 4.32 3.67 9.70
CA TYR A 315 5.12 2.50 10.13
C TYR A 315 4.87 2.08 11.60
N ASN A 316 3.79 2.55 12.23
CA ASN A 316 3.60 2.37 13.68
C ASN A 316 3.12 0.96 14.04
N GLN A 317 4.02 0.16 14.61
CA GLN A 317 3.76 -1.24 14.99
C GLN A 317 2.98 -1.43 16.29
N GLY A 318 2.39 -0.37 16.83
CA GLY A 318 1.59 -0.43 18.05
C GLY A 318 2.41 -0.38 19.34
N GLY A 319 1.80 -0.88 20.42
CA GLY A 319 2.29 -0.75 21.78
C GLY A 319 1.15 -0.51 22.77
N PHE A 320 1.35 0.37 23.76
CA PHE A 320 0.39 0.53 24.85
C PHE A 320 -0.51 1.76 24.67
N ASP A 321 -1.83 1.60 24.83
CA ASP A 321 -2.82 2.68 24.80
C ASP A 321 -2.47 3.86 25.70
N LYS A 322 -1.94 3.58 26.89
CA LYS A 322 -1.57 4.63 27.85
C LYS A 322 -0.41 5.48 27.34
N VAL A 323 0.49 4.91 26.53
CA VAL A 323 1.54 5.67 25.84
C VAL A 323 0.91 6.48 24.70
N SER A 324 -0.01 5.91 23.92
CA SER A 324 -0.77 6.63 22.90
C SER A 324 -1.53 7.84 23.45
N GLN A 325 -2.29 7.64 24.53
CA GLN A 325 -3.01 8.70 25.25
C GLN A 325 -2.05 9.79 25.76
N LYS A 326 -0.89 9.39 26.27
CA LYS A 326 0.12 10.31 26.78
C LYS A 326 0.77 11.14 25.68
N ILE A 327 1.09 10.54 24.53
CA ILE A 327 1.60 11.25 23.35
C ILE A 327 0.53 12.23 22.84
N ALA A 328 -0.73 11.81 22.71
CA ALA A 328 -1.83 12.68 22.31
C ALA A 328 -2.04 13.87 23.27
N GLY A 329 -1.74 13.69 24.56
CA GLY A 329 -1.77 14.73 25.59
C GLY A 329 -0.85 15.92 25.32
N TYR A 330 0.23 15.73 24.53
CA TYR A 330 1.10 16.83 24.11
C TYR A 330 0.50 17.72 23.03
N PHE A 331 -0.60 17.29 22.39
CA PHE A 331 -1.24 18.01 21.29
C PHE A 331 -2.59 18.63 21.68
N THR A 332 -2.89 18.74 22.97
CA THR A 332 -4.12 19.35 23.48
C THR A 332 -3.84 20.22 24.71
N ASP A 333 -4.71 21.19 24.99
CA ASP A 333 -4.73 21.99 26.22
C ASP A 333 -5.89 21.62 27.16
N SER A 334 -6.75 20.69 26.74
CA SER A 334 -7.94 20.28 27.49
C SER A 334 -8.17 18.78 27.38
N ALA A 335 -8.74 18.21 28.44
CA ALA A 335 -9.08 16.80 28.48
C ALA A 335 -10.26 16.49 27.55
N TYR A 336 -10.21 15.36 26.84
CA TYR A 336 -11.27 14.92 25.95
C TYR A 336 -11.39 13.39 25.92
N THR A 337 -12.56 12.92 25.50
CA THR A 337 -12.85 11.51 25.25
C THR A 337 -12.82 11.29 23.75
N PHE A 338 -12.06 10.30 23.27
CA PHE A 338 -11.87 10.03 21.84
C PHE A 338 -12.50 8.71 21.38
N GLY A 339 -13.01 7.92 22.31
CA GLY A 339 -13.65 6.65 22.01
C GLY A 339 -14.04 5.90 23.26
N SER A 340 -14.41 4.65 23.06
CA SER A 340 -14.66 3.69 24.11
C SER A 340 -14.16 2.31 23.71
N LYS A 341 -14.06 1.43 24.69
CA LYS A 341 -13.87 0.02 24.43
C LYS A 341 -14.67 -0.85 25.39
N GLN A 342 -14.93 -2.08 25.00
CA GLN A 342 -15.76 -3.01 25.77
C GLN A 342 -15.38 -4.46 25.44
N LEU A 343 -15.11 -5.26 26.47
CA LEU A 343 -15.10 -6.72 26.32
C LEU A 343 -16.51 -7.17 25.94
N ASN A 344 -16.66 -7.72 24.74
CA ASN A 344 -17.95 -8.14 24.20
C ASN A 344 -17.77 -9.34 23.27
N ASN A 345 -18.14 -10.52 23.78
CA ASN A 345 -18.16 -11.78 23.05
C ASN A 345 -19.38 -12.62 23.47
N ASP A 346 -19.53 -13.81 22.89
CA ASP A 346 -20.65 -14.71 23.18
C ASP A 346 -20.74 -15.13 24.66
N SER A 347 -19.60 -15.15 25.37
CA SER A 347 -19.54 -15.55 26.77
C SER A 347 -19.88 -14.42 27.75
N PHE A 348 -19.54 -13.17 27.41
CA PHE A 348 -19.70 -12.04 28.32
C PHE A 348 -19.77 -10.69 27.60
N LYS A 349 -20.54 -9.77 28.19
CA LYS A 349 -20.56 -8.36 27.84
C LYS A 349 -20.24 -7.52 29.07
N GLY A 350 -19.06 -6.91 29.05
CA GLY A 350 -18.52 -6.09 30.13
C GLY A 350 -19.05 -4.65 30.16
N GLU A 351 -18.53 -3.88 31.11
CA GLU A 351 -18.74 -2.43 31.17
C GLU A 351 -18.03 -1.75 29.98
N GLU A 352 -18.64 -0.73 29.41
CA GLU A 352 -18.01 0.09 28.38
C GLU A 352 -17.13 1.16 29.04
N ILE A 353 -15.85 1.17 28.67
CA ILE A 353 -14.81 2.02 29.25
C ILE A 353 -14.53 3.17 28.29
N ALA A 354 -14.65 4.40 28.77
CA ALA A 354 -14.29 5.59 28.00
C ALA A 354 -12.76 5.74 27.86
N LEU A 355 -12.29 6.03 26.65
CA LEU A 355 -10.90 6.32 26.36
C LEU A 355 -10.67 7.84 26.37
N ASN A 356 -9.79 8.30 27.27
CA ASN A 356 -9.59 9.72 27.53
C ASN A 356 -8.12 10.12 27.31
N VAL A 357 -7.93 11.36 26.89
CA VAL A 357 -6.63 12.04 26.84
C VAL A 357 -6.64 13.18 27.85
N GLU A 358 -5.57 13.26 28.64
CA GLU A 358 -5.31 14.37 29.55
C GLU A 358 -4.19 15.25 28.95
N PRO A 359 -4.30 16.58 28.99
CA PRO A 359 -3.27 17.47 28.48
C PRO A 359 -1.99 17.36 29.31
N ASN A 360 -0.83 17.50 28.66
CA ASN A 360 0.42 17.63 29.40
C ASN A 360 0.41 18.96 30.19
N ALA A 361 0.95 18.93 31.41
CA ALA A 361 0.90 20.10 32.31
C ALA A 361 1.93 21.17 31.96
N ASP A 362 3.06 20.76 31.35
CA ASP A 362 4.26 21.59 31.22
C ASP A 362 4.50 22.05 29.78
N LEU A 363 4.12 21.25 28.78
CA LEU A 363 4.39 21.55 27.37
C LEU A 363 3.30 20.99 26.44
N ASN A 364 2.60 21.87 25.71
CA ASN A 364 1.58 21.50 24.73
C ASN A 364 1.83 22.19 23.38
N PHE A 365 1.59 21.46 22.29
CA PHE A 365 1.58 21.96 20.92
C PHE A 365 0.15 21.94 20.37
N THR A 366 -0.53 23.09 20.40
CA THR A 366 -1.94 23.22 19.98
C THR A 366 -2.13 23.87 18.61
N LYS A 367 -1.03 24.08 17.86
CA LYS A 367 -1.08 24.53 16.47
C LYS A 367 -1.47 23.35 15.54
N PRO A 368 -1.78 23.58 14.25
CA PRO A 368 -2.21 22.53 13.34
C PRO A 368 -1.26 21.33 13.28
N ILE A 369 -1.83 20.13 13.23
CA ILE A 369 -1.11 18.87 13.05
C ILE A 369 -1.67 18.09 11.87
N TYR A 370 -0.80 17.40 11.14
CA TYR A 370 -1.14 16.56 10.00
C TYR A 370 -0.66 15.14 10.29
N VAL A 371 -1.57 14.18 10.39
CA VAL A 371 -1.24 12.83 10.84
C VAL A 371 -1.21 11.90 9.63
N LEU A 372 -0.04 11.36 9.29
CA LEU A 372 0.08 10.39 8.21
C LEU A 372 -0.21 9.00 8.75
N ILE A 373 -1.12 8.28 8.12
CA ILE A 373 -1.54 6.93 8.50
C ILE A 373 -1.49 5.97 7.31
N GLY A 374 -1.40 4.68 7.58
CA GLY A 374 -1.47 3.65 6.57
C GLY A 374 -1.74 2.27 7.16
N GLU A 375 -1.82 1.25 6.31
CA GLU A 375 -2.21 -0.10 6.73
C GLU A 375 -1.26 -0.76 7.74
N HIS A 376 -0.03 -0.25 7.87
CA HIS A 376 0.95 -0.73 8.85
C HIS A 376 0.89 0.03 10.18
N THR A 377 -0.02 1.01 10.33
CA THR A 377 -0.46 1.55 11.63
C THR A 377 -1.37 0.52 12.29
N ILE A 378 -0.91 -0.14 13.35
CA ILE A 378 -1.62 -1.26 14.02
C ILE A 378 -1.78 -1.00 15.53
N SER A 379 -2.77 -1.65 16.15
CA SER A 379 -2.88 -1.80 17.62
C SER A 379 -2.84 -0.43 18.34
N GLY A 380 -1.96 -0.25 19.34
CA GLY A 380 -1.80 1.03 20.04
C GLY A 380 -1.51 2.24 19.11
N GLY A 381 -0.99 2.02 17.91
CA GLY A 381 -0.81 3.06 16.89
C GLY A 381 -2.15 3.57 16.35
N GLU A 382 -3.14 2.68 16.19
CA GLU A 382 -4.51 3.02 15.81
C GLU A 382 -5.22 3.78 16.94
N VAL A 383 -4.94 3.42 18.20
CA VAL A 383 -5.42 4.17 19.37
C VAL A 383 -4.86 5.61 19.37
N LEU A 384 -3.59 5.78 18.99
CA LEU A 384 -2.99 7.12 18.83
C LEU A 384 -3.63 7.88 17.66
N ALA A 385 -3.81 7.23 16.50
CA ALA A 385 -4.47 7.84 15.36
C ALA A 385 -5.90 8.31 15.69
N MET A 386 -6.69 7.47 16.36
CA MET A 386 -8.05 7.78 16.82
C MET A 386 -8.08 8.96 17.80
N ALA A 387 -7.13 9.01 18.74
CA ALA A 387 -7.00 10.12 19.68
C ALA A 387 -6.68 11.44 18.95
N LEU A 388 -5.70 11.42 18.05
CA LEU A 388 -5.31 12.61 17.28
C LEU A 388 -6.39 13.06 16.29
N GLN A 389 -7.16 12.14 15.69
CA GLN A 389 -8.28 12.48 14.79
C GLN A 389 -9.38 13.29 15.49
N THR A 390 -9.57 13.09 16.79
CA THR A 390 -10.60 13.80 17.57
C THR A 390 -10.26 15.29 17.78
N LEU A 391 -9.00 15.69 17.57
CA LEU A 391 -8.54 17.05 17.78
C LEU A 391 -8.98 17.99 16.64
N PRO A 392 -9.56 19.17 16.93
CA PRO A 392 -10.09 20.07 15.90
C PRO A 392 -9.03 20.68 14.98
N GLN A 393 -7.75 20.66 15.38
CA GLN A 393 -6.62 21.15 14.61
C GLN A 393 -5.86 20.03 13.88
N SER A 394 -6.38 18.79 13.90
CA SER A 394 -5.79 17.62 13.26
C SER A 394 -6.41 17.35 11.90
N GLN A 395 -5.62 16.79 10.99
CA GLN A 395 -6.08 16.22 9.73
C GLN A 395 -5.29 14.95 9.43
N LEU A 396 -5.98 13.82 9.28
CA LEU A 396 -5.41 12.53 8.92
C LEU A 396 -5.31 12.40 7.40
N ILE A 397 -4.18 11.91 6.91
CA ILE A 397 -3.87 11.79 5.48
C ILE A 397 -3.24 10.42 5.24
N GLY A 398 -3.69 9.68 4.24
CA GLY A 398 -3.10 8.39 3.87
C GLY A 398 -4.15 7.32 3.59
N GLU A 399 -3.86 6.09 3.99
CA GLU A 399 -4.77 4.94 3.88
C GLU A 399 -5.40 4.64 5.23
N ALA A 400 -6.53 3.94 5.24
CA ALA A 400 -7.09 3.42 6.48
C ALA A 400 -6.04 2.59 7.23
N THR A 401 -6.04 2.69 8.56
CA THR A 401 -5.14 1.88 9.39
C THR A 401 -5.48 0.39 9.30
N ASN A 402 -4.73 -0.48 9.97
CA ASN A 402 -4.85 -1.91 9.75
C ASN A 402 -6.25 -2.48 10.04
N GLY A 403 -6.92 -1.96 11.07
CA GLY A 403 -8.13 -2.54 11.64
C GLY A 403 -7.84 -3.66 12.63
N SER A 404 -6.65 -3.70 13.23
CA SER A 404 -6.26 -4.67 14.27
C SER A 404 -6.00 -3.91 15.56
N VAL A 405 -7.07 -3.35 16.13
CA VAL A 405 -7.02 -2.39 17.25
C VAL A 405 -7.34 -3.05 18.59
N SER A 406 -8.10 -4.15 18.58
CA SER A 406 -8.50 -4.88 19.78
C SER A 406 -7.32 -5.18 20.71
N ASP A 407 -7.56 -5.14 22.02
CA ASP A 407 -6.65 -5.74 22.98
C ASP A 407 -6.57 -7.26 22.74
N THR A 408 -5.40 -7.84 22.96
CA THR A 408 -5.16 -9.26 22.75
C THR A 408 -5.41 -10.08 24.03
N LEU A 409 -6.04 -11.23 23.86
CA LEU A 409 -6.18 -12.26 24.89
C LEU A 409 -5.34 -13.47 24.49
N THR A 410 -4.42 -13.88 25.35
CA THR A 410 -3.57 -15.05 25.09
C THR A 410 -3.90 -16.21 26.03
N HIS A 411 -4.19 -17.38 25.47
CA HIS A 411 -4.30 -18.64 26.20
C HIS A 411 -3.01 -19.44 26.05
N GLN A 412 -2.37 -19.74 27.17
CA GLN A 412 -1.22 -20.64 27.21
C GLN A 412 -1.68 -22.09 27.19
N LEU A 413 -0.99 -22.90 26.39
CA LEU A 413 -1.30 -24.29 26.13
C LEU A 413 -0.12 -25.18 26.52
N PRO A 414 -0.35 -26.47 26.85
CA PRO A 414 0.75 -27.41 27.11
C PRO A 414 1.77 -27.45 25.98
N ASN A 415 3.01 -27.83 26.30
CA ASN A 415 4.12 -27.98 25.34
C ASN A 415 4.58 -26.69 24.63
N GLY A 416 4.33 -25.52 25.23
CA GLY A 416 4.83 -24.24 24.71
C GLY A 416 4.05 -23.75 23.51
N TRP A 417 2.76 -24.09 23.45
CA TRP A 417 1.81 -23.50 22.52
C TRP A 417 1.15 -22.27 23.15
N ALA A 418 0.79 -21.29 22.32
CA ALA A 418 0.02 -20.12 22.76
C ALA A 418 -0.96 -19.71 21.66
N LEU A 419 -2.22 -19.49 22.05
CA LEU A 419 -3.26 -18.94 21.17
C LEU A 419 -3.51 -17.49 21.58
N THR A 420 -3.38 -16.56 20.65
CA THR A 420 -3.72 -15.14 20.86
C THR A 420 -4.93 -14.78 20.00
N LEU A 421 -5.86 -14.01 20.54
CA LEU A 421 -7.08 -13.59 19.85
C LEU A 421 -7.56 -12.19 20.26
N SER A 422 -8.31 -11.55 19.36
CA SER A 422 -8.98 -10.27 19.58
C SER A 422 -10.25 -10.44 20.42
N HIS A 423 -10.39 -9.65 21.49
CA HIS A 423 -11.45 -9.86 22.49
C HIS A 423 -12.12 -8.58 23.02
N GLU A 424 -11.64 -7.38 22.68
CA GLU A 424 -12.26 -6.11 23.09
C GLU A 424 -12.69 -5.26 21.88
N VAL A 425 -13.94 -4.83 21.89
CA VAL A 425 -14.53 -4.01 20.84
C VAL A 425 -14.23 -2.54 21.09
N TYR A 426 -13.41 -1.93 20.24
CA TYR A 426 -13.15 -0.49 20.24
C TYR A 426 -14.16 0.26 19.39
N LYS A 427 -14.56 1.45 19.87
CA LYS A 427 -15.38 2.40 19.14
C LYS A 427 -14.76 3.79 19.14
N ASN A 428 -14.84 4.48 18.00
CA ASN A 428 -14.42 5.87 17.90
C ASN A 428 -15.43 6.83 18.59
N HIS A 429 -15.14 8.14 18.58
CA HIS A 429 -16.01 9.15 19.19
C HIS A 429 -17.41 9.25 18.56
N GLU A 430 -17.62 8.67 17.38
CA GLU A 430 -18.92 8.57 16.70
C GLU A 430 -19.69 7.29 17.07
N GLY A 431 -19.06 6.39 17.83
CA GLY A 431 -19.63 5.09 18.23
C GLY A 431 -19.49 4.00 17.16
N GLN A 432 -18.68 4.21 16.12
CA GLN A 432 -18.41 3.23 15.08
C GLN A 432 -17.34 2.23 15.56
N VAL A 433 -17.54 0.95 15.27
CA VAL A 433 -16.53 -0.09 15.55
C VAL A 433 -15.40 0.04 14.54
N VAL A 434 -14.17 0.08 15.03
CA VAL A 434 -12.96 0.32 14.21
C VAL A 434 -12.16 -0.94 13.88
N GLU A 435 -12.46 -2.07 14.54
CA GLU A 435 -11.88 -3.37 14.20
C GLU A 435 -12.27 -3.78 12.76
N GLY A 436 -11.36 -4.42 12.02
CA GLY A 436 -11.54 -4.88 10.64
C GLY A 436 -11.53 -3.79 9.56
N VAL A 437 -11.80 -2.52 9.92
CA VAL A 437 -11.84 -1.40 8.98
C VAL A 437 -10.68 -0.43 9.20
N GLY A 438 -10.28 -0.20 10.45
CA GLY A 438 -9.26 0.77 10.83
C GLY A 438 -9.82 2.18 11.06
N ILE A 439 -8.90 3.12 11.28
CA ILE A 439 -9.16 4.55 11.36
C ILE A 439 -9.04 5.11 9.95
N GLU A 440 -10.15 5.64 9.43
CA GLU A 440 -10.19 6.25 8.10
C GLU A 440 -9.50 7.62 8.08
N PRO A 441 -8.75 7.95 7.02
CA PRO A 441 -8.14 9.26 6.84
C PRO A 441 -9.17 10.33 6.47
N ASP A 442 -8.89 11.59 6.81
CA ASP A 442 -9.68 12.73 6.32
C ASP A 442 -9.40 13.01 4.83
N ILE A 443 -8.18 12.72 4.38
CA ILE A 443 -7.74 12.79 2.98
C ILE A 443 -7.14 11.46 2.57
N ALA A 444 -7.90 10.70 1.77
CA ALA A 444 -7.46 9.40 1.26
C ALA A 444 -6.38 9.55 0.17
N THR A 445 -5.28 8.82 0.33
CA THR A 445 -4.20 8.66 -0.66
C THR A 445 -3.35 7.47 -0.26
N PHE A 446 -2.69 6.81 -1.21
CA PHE A 446 -1.75 5.74 -0.87
C PHE A 446 -0.66 6.23 0.08
N ALA A 447 -0.35 5.44 1.10
CA ALA A 447 0.68 5.77 2.08
C ALA A 447 2.08 5.72 1.45
N TYR A 448 2.26 4.86 0.44
CA TYR A 448 3.51 4.62 -0.26
C TYR A 448 3.28 4.45 -1.77
N ALA A 449 4.26 4.88 -2.58
CA ALA A 449 4.29 4.73 -4.03
C ALA A 449 5.72 4.45 -4.50
N SER A 450 5.90 3.57 -5.49
CA SER A 450 7.25 3.26 -5.99
C SER A 450 7.87 4.45 -6.75
N VAL A 451 7.03 5.24 -7.43
CA VAL A 451 7.41 6.52 -8.06
C VAL A 451 7.95 7.51 -7.03
N ASP A 452 7.37 7.59 -5.82
CA ASP A 452 7.85 8.48 -4.77
C ASP A 452 9.27 8.11 -4.32
N GLN A 453 9.55 6.81 -4.14
CA GLN A 453 10.90 6.33 -3.83
C GLN A 453 11.88 6.67 -4.96
N LYS A 454 11.46 6.47 -6.22
CA LYS A 454 12.26 6.76 -7.42
C LYS A 454 12.60 8.24 -7.54
N TYR A 455 11.67 9.12 -7.18
CA TYR A 455 11.85 10.57 -7.27
C TYR A 455 12.40 11.20 -6.01
N MET A 456 12.63 10.42 -4.95
CA MET A 456 13.01 10.92 -3.63
C MET A 456 12.01 11.97 -3.14
N THR A 457 10.72 11.64 -3.22
CA THR A 457 9.56 12.44 -2.82
C THR A 457 8.63 11.63 -1.91
N ASP A 458 7.70 12.30 -1.25
CA ASP A 458 6.66 11.67 -0.43
C ASP A 458 5.37 12.46 -0.62
N THR A 459 4.42 11.88 -1.37
CA THR A 459 3.20 12.57 -1.80
C THR A 459 2.39 13.15 -0.63
N PRO A 460 2.08 12.39 0.46
CA PRO A 460 1.41 12.96 1.63
C PRO A 460 2.16 14.14 2.27
N ILE A 461 3.48 14.06 2.44
CA ILE A 461 4.28 15.16 3.00
C ILE A 461 4.24 16.39 2.08
N GLU A 462 4.39 16.19 0.77
CA GLU A 462 4.37 17.28 -0.22
C GLU A 462 3.00 17.97 -0.31
N TYR A 463 1.92 17.20 -0.17
CA TYR A 463 0.57 17.75 -0.07
C TYR A 463 0.47 18.70 1.14
N VAL A 464 0.94 18.28 2.31
CA VAL A 464 0.96 19.15 3.51
C VAL A 464 1.83 20.39 3.28
N MET A 465 3.00 20.23 2.65
CA MET A 465 3.87 21.35 2.32
C MET A 465 3.14 22.39 1.45
N GLN A 466 2.38 21.95 0.44
CA GLN A 466 1.57 22.82 -0.41
C GLN A 466 0.47 23.54 0.38
N GLN A 467 -0.28 22.82 1.24
CA GLN A 467 -1.31 23.44 2.08
C GLN A 467 -0.74 24.51 3.02
N GLN A 468 0.49 24.32 3.48
CA GLN A 468 1.19 25.26 4.36
C GLN A 468 1.92 26.38 3.61
N GLY A 469 1.95 26.34 2.26
CA GLY A 469 2.71 27.30 1.45
C GLY A 469 4.21 27.27 1.76
N VAL A 470 4.73 26.09 2.11
CA VAL A 470 6.16 25.86 2.35
C VAL A 470 6.75 24.98 1.26
N HIS A 471 8.05 25.10 1.07
CA HIS A 471 8.80 24.24 0.15
C HIS A 471 10.00 23.66 0.90
N ALA A 472 10.48 22.51 0.43
CA ALA A 472 11.72 21.94 0.93
C ALA A 472 12.88 22.92 0.67
N SER A 473 13.97 22.79 1.43
CA SER A 473 15.15 23.65 1.32
C SER A 473 15.77 23.69 -0.09
N HIS A 474 15.48 22.70 -0.94
CA HIS A 474 15.99 22.55 -2.30
C HIS A 474 14.99 23.04 -3.37
N SER A 475 14.66 24.33 -3.39
CA SER A 475 13.77 24.90 -4.41
C SER A 475 14.41 24.89 -5.81
N ILE A 476 13.66 24.49 -6.83
CA ILE A 476 14.09 24.46 -8.23
C ILE A 476 13.49 25.66 -8.95
N THR A 477 14.32 26.51 -9.56
CA THR A 477 13.85 27.63 -10.39
C THR A 477 13.68 27.19 -11.84
N ALA A 478 12.87 27.90 -12.61
CA ALA A 478 12.70 27.62 -14.04
C ALA A 478 14.02 27.69 -14.83
N ASP A 479 14.93 28.61 -14.46
CA ASP A 479 16.25 28.72 -15.10
C ASP A 479 17.16 27.52 -14.76
N ASN A 480 17.14 27.07 -13.50
CA ASN A 480 17.84 25.86 -13.08
C ASN A 480 17.31 24.64 -13.83
N LEU A 481 15.98 24.52 -13.92
CA LEU A 481 15.33 23.42 -14.64
C LEU A 481 15.66 23.43 -16.14
N ARG A 482 15.65 24.59 -16.81
CA ARG A 482 16.13 24.70 -18.21
C ARG A 482 17.58 24.24 -18.34
N GLN A 483 18.43 24.56 -17.37
CA GLN A 483 19.81 24.10 -17.37
C GLN A 483 19.90 22.57 -17.20
N LYS A 484 19.13 21.97 -16.30
CA LYS A 484 19.07 20.51 -16.13
C LYS A 484 18.61 19.79 -17.41
N VAL A 485 17.63 20.34 -18.13
CA VAL A 485 17.21 19.82 -19.44
C VAL A 485 18.36 19.92 -20.46
N ARG A 486 19.12 21.02 -20.47
CA ARG A 486 20.34 21.13 -21.30
C ARG A 486 21.41 20.12 -20.93
N ASP A 487 21.59 19.92 -19.64
CA ASP A 487 22.59 19.03 -19.11
C ASP A 487 22.32 17.58 -19.54
N VAL A 488 21.05 17.16 -19.71
CA VAL A 488 20.69 15.83 -20.24
C VAL A 488 21.35 15.57 -21.60
N ILE A 489 21.29 16.53 -22.53
CA ILE A 489 21.94 16.42 -23.86
C ILE A 489 23.47 16.34 -23.74
N SER A 490 24.06 16.94 -22.71
CA SER A 490 25.52 16.92 -22.50
C SER A 490 26.03 15.70 -21.73
N HIS A 491 25.18 15.09 -20.88
CA HIS A 491 25.52 13.90 -20.08
C HIS A 491 25.12 12.60 -20.75
N THR A 492 24.36 12.67 -21.84
CA THR A 492 23.93 11.53 -22.64
C THR A 492 24.28 11.79 -24.11
N SER A 493 24.10 10.77 -24.94
CA SER A 493 24.15 10.91 -26.40
C SER A 493 22.77 11.23 -27.01
N LEU A 494 21.78 11.65 -26.20
CA LEU A 494 20.45 11.97 -26.72
C LEU A 494 20.50 13.14 -27.71
N PRO A 495 19.90 13.01 -28.90
CA PRO A 495 19.83 14.12 -29.86
C PRO A 495 18.96 15.27 -29.35
N SER A 496 17.80 14.98 -28.76
CA SER A 496 16.89 15.97 -28.21
C SER A 496 16.01 15.43 -27.09
N VAL A 497 15.51 16.35 -26.28
CA VAL A 497 14.50 16.11 -25.25
C VAL A 497 13.50 17.27 -25.23
N SER A 498 12.22 16.97 -25.06
CA SER A 498 11.14 17.95 -24.89
C SER A 498 10.32 17.62 -23.65
N VAL A 499 10.09 18.61 -22.80
CA VAL A 499 9.48 18.45 -21.48
C VAL A 499 8.38 19.46 -21.23
N ALA A 500 7.40 19.08 -20.41
CA ALA A 500 6.39 19.96 -19.86
C ALA A 500 6.06 19.63 -18.41
N VAL A 501 5.67 20.65 -17.64
CA VAL A 501 5.13 20.52 -16.28
C VAL A 501 3.74 21.14 -16.24
N ILE A 502 2.79 20.42 -15.66
CA ILE A 502 1.40 20.83 -15.50
C ILE A 502 1.12 21.02 -14.00
N LYS A 503 0.40 22.08 -13.64
CA LYS A 503 -0.12 22.31 -12.28
C LYS A 503 -1.63 22.54 -12.35
N GLY A 504 -2.40 21.68 -11.71
CA GLY A 504 -3.85 21.65 -11.93
C GLY A 504 -4.15 21.30 -13.39
N ASP A 505 -4.73 22.24 -14.12
CA ASP A 505 -5.04 22.18 -15.55
C ASP A 505 -4.17 23.14 -16.40
N GLU A 506 -3.19 23.82 -15.80
CA GLU A 506 -2.33 24.79 -16.46
C GLU A 506 -0.93 24.24 -16.76
N ILE A 507 -0.39 24.58 -17.93
CA ILE A 507 0.98 24.27 -18.30
C ILE A 507 1.89 25.37 -17.72
N VAL A 508 2.73 25.02 -16.75
CA VAL A 508 3.53 25.97 -15.96
C VAL A 508 5.01 26.03 -16.36
N PHE A 509 5.46 25.04 -17.12
CA PHE A 509 6.81 25.02 -17.71
C PHE A 509 6.82 24.19 -18.98
N GLU A 510 7.48 24.70 -20.02
CA GLU A 510 7.79 23.94 -21.22
C GLU A 510 9.20 24.29 -21.70
N HIS A 511 9.90 23.26 -22.19
CA HIS A 511 11.20 23.43 -22.81
C HIS A 511 11.50 22.27 -23.76
N ALA A 512 12.24 22.56 -24.82
CA ALA A 512 12.84 21.55 -25.67
C ALA A 512 14.30 21.96 -25.92
N GLU A 513 15.17 20.96 -25.99
CA GLU A 513 16.60 21.14 -26.22
C GLU A 513 17.10 20.10 -27.23
N GLY A 514 18.11 20.47 -28.02
CA GLY A 514 18.76 19.58 -28.96
C GLY A 514 18.16 19.61 -30.37
N LEU A 515 18.37 18.53 -31.12
CA LEU A 515 18.04 18.41 -32.54
C LEU A 515 17.01 17.30 -32.76
N ALA A 516 15.86 17.69 -33.33
CA ALA A 516 14.86 16.75 -33.83
C ALA A 516 15.40 15.91 -35.01
N ASN A 517 16.33 16.49 -35.79
CA ASN A 517 17.06 15.77 -36.84
C ASN A 517 18.52 16.23 -36.84
N VAL A 518 19.43 15.31 -36.52
CA VAL A 518 20.88 15.58 -36.41
C VAL A 518 21.49 15.89 -37.78
N VAL A 519 21.06 15.18 -38.84
CA VAL A 519 21.62 15.30 -40.19
C VAL A 519 21.24 16.65 -40.80
N GLU A 520 19.95 17.02 -40.68
CA GLU A 520 19.42 18.28 -41.21
C GLU A 520 19.67 19.47 -40.27
N LYS A 521 20.16 19.21 -39.05
CA LYS A 521 20.33 20.20 -37.97
C LYS A 521 19.03 20.93 -37.64
N LEU A 522 17.91 20.20 -37.67
CA LEU A 522 16.60 20.71 -37.31
C LEU A 522 16.51 20.80 -35.78
N PRO A 523 16.34 21.99 -35.18
CA PRO A 523 16.19 22.11 -33.73
C PRO A 523 14.87 21.51 -33.27
N ALA A 524 14.89 20.85 -32.11
CA ALA A 524 13.67 20.42 -31.44
C ALA A 524 12.93 21.64 -30.84
N THR A 525 11.61 21.56 -30.83
CA THR A 525 10.72 22.54 -30.17
C THR A 525 9.68 21.81 -29.34
N ILE A 526 8.98 22.54 -28.47
CA ILE A 526 7.84 21.99 -27.69
C ILE A 526 6.67 21.54 -28.58
N HIS A 527 6.69 21.91 -29.86
CA HIS A 527 5.70 21.52 -30.87
C HIS A 527 6.21 20.43 -31.81
N THR A 528 7.47 20.01 -31.70
CA THR A 528 8.01 18.91 -32.52
C THR A 528 7.29 17.62 -32.12
N PRO A 529 6.67 16.89 -33.07
CA PRO A 529 6.08 15.59 -32.77
C PRO A 529 7.16 14.55 -32.50
N TYR A 530 6.98 13.71 -31.50
CA TYR A 530 7.78 12.52 -31.23
C TYR A 530 6.88 11.30 -31.36
N ASN A 531 7.39 10.18 -31.87
CA ASN A 531 6.76 8.90 -31.61
C ASN A 531 6.82 8.65 -30.10
N VAL A 532 5.70 8.29 -29.47
CA VAL A 532 5.62 8.16 -28.00
C VAL A 532 5.45 6.73 -27.50
N ALA A 533 5.63 5.74 -28.37
CA ALA A 533 5.48 4.33 -28.03
C ALA A 533 4.18 4.12 -27.23
N SER A 534 4.25 3.33 -26.15
CA SER A 534 3.11 2.86 -25.38
C SER A 534 2.20 3.92 -24.75
N ILE A 535 2.57 5.20 -24.71
CA ILE A 535 1.61 6.28 -24.39
C ILE A 535 0.41 6.26 -25.37
N SER A 536 0.60 5.75 -26.58
CA SER A 536 -0.46 5.49 -27.57
C SER A 536 -1.63 4.67 -27.01
N LYS A 537 -1.37 3.73 -26.09
CA LYS A 537 -2.41 2.91 -25.45
C LYS A 537 -3.32 3.75 -24.56
N ALA A 538 -2.74 4.64 -23.77
CA ALA A 538 -3.49 5.55 -22.89
C ALA A 538 -4.44 6.44 -23.70
N VAL A 539 -3.99 6.94 -24.86
CA VAL A 539 -4.83 7.71 -25.80
C VAL A 539 -5.94 6.85 -26.41
N THR A 540 -5.61 5.61 -26.80
CA THR A 540 -6.60 4.63 -27.27
C THR A 540 -7.65 4.32 -26.20
N GLY A 541 -7.25 4.24 -24.92
CA GLY A 541 -8.16 4.05 -23.79
C GLY A 541 -9.19 5.18 -23.65
N VAL A 542 -8.79 6.44 -23.86
CA VAL A 542 -9.70 7.59 -23.89
C VAL A 542 -10.76 7.42 -24.98
N ALA A 543 -10.36 7.00 -26.18
CA ALA A 543 -11.28 6.77 -27.30
C ALA A 543 -12.26 5.62 -27.03
N ILE A 544 -11.78 4.52 -26.44
CA ILE A 544 -12.63 3.40 -26.02
C ILE A 544 -13.67 3.89 -25.01
N MET A 545 -13.26 4.70 -24.03
CA MET A 545 -14.18 5.24 -23.03
C MET A 545 -15.20 6.23 -23.59
N GLN A 546 -14.89 6.96 -24.67
CA GLN A 546 -15.90 7.75 -25.39
C GLN A 546 -17.02 6.84 -25.94
N LEU A 547 -16.66 5.67 -26.49
CA LEU A 547 -17.63 4.71 -27.00
C LEU A 547 -18.41 3.97 -25.89
N VAL A 548 -17.78 3.76 -24.72
CA VAL A 548 -18.48 3.28 -23.51
C VAL A 548 -19.50 4.31 -23.02
N GLU A 549 -19.11 5.59 -22.93
CA GLU A 549 -19.99 6.70 -22.54
C GLU A 549 -21.20 6.81 -23.47
N GLU A 550 -20.99 6.65 -24.77
CA GLU A 550 -22.04 6.64 -25.79
C GLU A 550 -22.88 5.35 -25.82
N SER A 551 -22.57 4.38 -24.95
CA SER A 551 -23.21 3.05 -24.90
C SER A 551 -23.13 2.27 -26.21
N ILE A 552 -22.12 2.55 -27.04
CA ILE A 552 -21.83 1.81 -28.28
C ILE A 552 -21.20 0.45 -27.94
N LEU A 553 -20.40 0.42 -26.88
CA LEU A 553 -19.77 -0.79 -26.36
C LEU A 553 -19.75 -0.80 -24.82
N SER A 554 -19.43 -1.95 -24.25
CA SER A 554 -19.17 -2.15 -22.83
C SER A 554 -17.78 -2.73 -22.65
N LEU A 555 -17.09 -2.39 -21.55
CA LEU A 555 -15.85 -3.06 -21.19
C LEU A 555 -16.08 -4.57 -20.93
N ASP A 556 -17.29 -4.97 -20.56
CA ASP A 556 -17.63 -6.39 -20.32
C ASP A 556 -18.09 -7.13 -21.58
N ASP A 557 -17.98 -6.52 -22.76
CA ASP A 557 -18.25 -7.21 -24.02
C ASP A 557 -17.27 -8.37 -24.22
N GLU A 558 -17.80 -9.56 -24.53
CA GLU A 558 -17.00 -10.72 -24.93
C GLU A 558 -16.33 -10.44 -26.29
N VAL A 559 -15.00 -10.53 -26.34
CA VAL A 559 -14.19 -10.10 -27.49
C VAL A 559 -14.52 -10.91 -28.74
N ALA A 560 -14.77 -12.22 -28.59
CA ALA A 560 -15.13 -13.10 -29.69
C ALA A 560 -16.45 -12.70 -30.40
N ASP A 561 -17.36 -12.01 -29.69
CA ASP A 561 -18.65 -11.56 -30.21
C ASP A 561 -18.58 -10.15 -30.84
N MET A 562 -17.42 -9.49 -30.84
CA MET A 562 -17.21 -8.14 -31.36
C MET A 562 -17.00 -8.10 -32.89
N ASN A 563 -17.68 -8.96 -33.65
CA ASN A 563 -17.61 -9.07 -35.12
C ASN A 563 -16.20 -9.37 -35.68
N LEU A 564 -15.39 -10.13 -34.96
CA LEU A 564 -14.08 -10.60 -35.44
C LEU A 564 -14.24 -11.72 -36.48
N SER A 565 -13.25 -11.89 -37.37
CA SER A 565 -13.21 -12.98 -38.34
C SER A 565 -12.61 -14.29 -37.80
N PHE A 566 -12.16 -14.28 -36.54
CA PHE A 566 -11.46 -15.34 -35.83
C PHE A 566 -11.85 -15.32 -34.34
N ASP A 567 -11.59 -16.41 -33.62
CA ASP A 567 -11.78 -16.50 -32.17
C ASP A 567 -10.43 -16.32 -31.46
N PRO A 568 -10.25 -15.25 -30.66
CA PRO A 568 -9.01 -14.96 -29.96
C PRO A 568 -8.95 -15.59 -28.55
N ASN A 569 -9.87 -16.49 -28.19
CA ASN A 569 -9.82 -17.13 -26.89
C ASN A 569 -8.72 -18.20 -26.82
N ASN A 570 -8.15 -18.37 -25.62
CA ASN A 570 -7.22 -19.46 -25.35
C ASN A 570 -7.95 -20.82 -25.49
N PRO A 571 -7.55 -21.69 -26.45
CA PRO A 571 -8.24 -22.95 -26.69
C PRO A 571 -8.10 -23.97 -25.54
N LEU A 572 -7.20 -23.73 -24.59
CA LEU A 572 -7.02 -24.55 -23.39
C LEU A 572 -7.90 -24.09 -22.21
N ASN A 573 -8.55 -22.94 -22.30
CA ASN A 573 -9.40 -22.42 -21.25
C ASN A 573 -10.77 -23.14 -21.24
N PRO A 574 -11.17 -23.79 -20.13
CA PRO A 574 -12.49 -24.42 -20.03
C PRO A 574 -13.67 -23.44 -20.00
N ASP A 575 -13.47 -22.16 -19.64
CA ASP A 575 -14.47 -21.08 -19.70
C ASP A 575 -13.92 -19.87 -20.48
N PRO A 576 -13.89 -19.92 -21.83
CA PRO A 576 -13.24 -18.94 -22.69
C PRO A 576 -14.05 -17.63 -22.79
N LYS A 577 -14.08 -16.84 -21.72
CA LYS A 577 -14.77 -15.54 -21.64
C LYS A 577 -13.79 -14.39 -21.51
N MET A 578 -13.03 -14.14 -22.57
CA MET A 578 -12.21 -12.94 -22.64
C MET A 578 -13.09 -11.73 -22.97
N THR A 579 -13.10 -10.72 -22.09
CA THR A 579 -13.81 -9.45 -22.30
C THR A 579 -12.85 -8.35 -22.75
N LEU A 580 -13.40 -7.25 -23.27
CA LEU A 580 -12.62 -6.05 -23.59
C LEU A 580 -11.86 -5.53 -22.36
N ARG A 581 -12.46 -5.61 -21.17
CA ARG A 581 -11.86 -5.27 -19.87
C ARG A 581 -10.54 -5.99 -19.69
N HIS A 582 -10.52 -7.31 -19.92
CA HIS A 582 -9.29 -8.09 -19.79
C HIS A 582 -8.17 -7.64 -20.74
N LEU A 583 -8.51 -7.13 -21.94
CA LEU A 583 -7.50 -6.61 -22.87
C LEU A 583 -6.95 -5.25 -22.41
N VAL A 584 -7.83 -4.34 -22.01
CA VAL A 584 -7.44 -2.97 -21.60
C VAL A 584 -6.74 -2.91 -20.25
N THR A 585 -6.86 -3.97 -19.44
CA THR A 585 -6.15 -4.15 -18.17
C THR A 585 -4.94 -5.06 -18.26
N HIS A 586 -4.59 -5.56 -19.46
CA HIS A 586 -3.52 -6.54 -19.62
C HIS A 586 -3.71 -7.82 -18.79
N THR A 587 -4.95 -8.25 -18.56
CA THR A 587 -5.28 -9.49 -17.83
C THR A 587 -5.95 -10.52 -18.72
N SER A 588 -5.70 -10.49 -20.03
CA SER A 588 -6.30 -11.41 -21.00
C SER A 588 -5.63 -12.78 -21.05
N GLY A 589 -4.41 -12.89 -20.51
CA GLY A 589 -3.55 -14.06 -20.69
C GLY A 589 -2.86 -14.10 -22.06
N ILE A 590 -3.10 -13.14 -22.96
CA ILE A 590 -2.35 -12.97 -24.21
C ILE A 590 -0.98 -12.38 -23.88
N LYS A 591 0.08 -12.94 -24.46
CA LYS A 591 1.44 -12.43 -24.36
C LYS A 591 1.93 -11.92 -25.71
N ASP A 592 2.92 -11.04 -25.69
CA ASP A 592 3.70 -10.73 -26.88
C ASP A 592 4.67 -11.90 -27.12
N SER A 593 4.55 -12.56 -28.28
CA SER A 593 5.39 -13.72 -28.60
C SER A 593 6.84 -13.30 -28.78
N ASP A 594 7.74 -14.28 -28.76
CA ASP A 594 9.15 -14.12 -29.11
C ASP A 594 9.37 -13.62 -30.55
N MET A 595 8.33 -13.67 -31.39
CA MET A 595 8.34 -13.17 -32.77
C MET A 595 7.72 -11.77 -32.92
N PHE A 596 7.18 -11.16 -31.84
CA PHE A 596 6.50 -9.86 -31.91
C PHE A 596 7.38 -8.77 -32.53
N PHE A 597 8.67 -8.71 -32.17
CA PHE A 597 9.59 -7.71 -32.72
C PHE A 597 9.80 -7.85 -34.24
N CYS A 598 9.55 -9.03 -34.82
CA CYS A 598 9.60 -9.23 -36.27
C CYS A 598 8.40 -8.60 -37.02
N THR A 599 7.40 -8.07 -36.30
CA THR A 599 6.27 -7.33 -36.89
C THR A 599 6.64 -5.90 -37.28
N TYR A 600 7.72 -5.36 -36.69
CA TYR A 600 8.24 -4.03 -37.00
C TYR A 600 8.91 -4.07 -38.36
N TYR A 601 8.60 -3.11 -39.23
CA TYR A 601 9.12 -3.08 -40.59
C TYR A 601 9.53 -1.69 -41.02
N VAL A 602 10.59 -1.63 -41.82
CA VAL A 602 11.05 -0.38 -42.43
C VAL A 602 10.12 0.01 -43.58
N HIS A 603 9.61 1.24 -43.57
CA HIS A 603 8.63 1.69 -44.55
C HIS A 603 9.12 1.62 -45.99
N GLU A 604 10.41 1.93 -46.22
CA GLU A 604 11.02 2.03 -47.56
C GLU A 604 11.13 0.66 -48.26
N ASN A 605 11.63 -0.35 -47.55
CA ASN A 605 11.99 -1.64 -48.15
C ASN A 605 11.09 -2.81 -47.69
N LYS A 606 10.20 -2.56 -46.73
CA LYS A 606 9.28 -3.55 -46.12
C LYS A 606 10.00 -4.77 -45.52
N GLN A 607 11.25 -4.59 -45.08
CA GLN A 607 12.01 -5.62 -44.36
C GLN A 607 11.80 -5.46 -42.85
N PRO A 608 11.96 -6.54 -42.06
CA PRO A 608 11.91 -6.46 -40.60
C PRO A 608 12.93 -5.46 -40.05
N LEU A 609 12.52 -4.62 -39.11
CA LEU A 609 13.42 -3.68 -38.42
C LEU A 609 14.52 -4.43 -37.64
N ALA A 610 14.18 -5.61 -37.11
CA ALA A 610 15.09 -6.48 -36.36
C ALA A 610 16.41 -6.80 -37.08
N ALA A 611 16.40 -6.83 -38.42
CA ALA A 611 17.59 -7.06 -39.24
C ALA A 611 18.68 -6.01 -38.99
N MET A 612 18.31 -4.78 -38.63
CA MET A 612 19.28 -3.72 -38.30
C MET A 612 20.07 -3.99 -37.02
N PHE A 613 19.48 -4.73 -36.09
CA PHE A 613 20.07 -5.05 -34.80
C PHE A 613 20.79 -6.41 -34.80
N GLY A 614 20.83 -7.10 -35.96
CA GLY A 614 21.47 -8.41 -36.09
C GLY A 614 20.80 -9.51 -35.26
N LEU A 615 19.50 -9.36 -34.97
CA LEU A 615 18.74 -10.30 -34.16
C LEU A 615 18.40 -11.55 -34.99
N SER A 616 19.02 -12.68 -34.65
CA SER A 616 19.00 -13.90 -35.47
C SER A 616 17.67 -14.66 -35.53
N PHE A 617 16.64 -14.22 -34.80
CA PHE A 617 15.34 -14.89 -34.73
C PHE A 617 14.32 -14.38 -35.77
N CYS A 618 14.58 -13.23 -36.42
CA CYS A 618 13.82 -12.80 -37.58
C CYS A 618 14.63 -13.10 -38.85
N GLU A 619 14.04 -13.80 -39.84
CA GLU A 619 14.69 -13.97 -41.14
C GLU A 619 14.70 -12.63 -41.90
N ASP A 620 15.87 -12.23 -42.41
CA ASP A 620 16.07 -10.92 -43.08
C ASP A 620 15.18 -10.71 -44.32
N ASP A 621 14.69 -11.79 -44.94
CA ASP A 621 13.79 -11.77 -46.10
C ASP A 621 12.34 -12.15 -45.75
N MET A 622 12.01 -12.20 -44.46
CA MET A 622 10.66 -12.51 -43.99
C MET A 622 9.67 -11.46 -44.49
N PRO A 623 8.58 -11.86 -45.20
CA PRO A 623 7.50 -10.94 -45.53
C PRO A 623 6.88 -10.35 -44.27
N VAL A 624 6.71 -9.04 -44.22
CA VAL A 624 6.08 -8.34 -43.08
C VAL A 624 4.58 -8.15 -43.33
N THR A 625 3.76 -8.42 -42.31
CA THR A 625 2.32 -8.18 -42.38
C THR A 625 2.00 -6.75 -41.95
N THR A 626 1.38 -5.97 -42.85
CA THR A 626 1.05 -4.55 -42.61
C THR A 626 -0.44 -4.32 -42.34
N SER A 627 -1.29 -5.32 -42.55
CA SER A 627 -2.73 -5.29 -42.25
C SER A 627 -2.98 -5.85 -40.85
N LEU A 628 -3.59 -5.06 -39.97
CA LEU A 628 -3.93 -5.48 -38.61
C LEU A 628 -4.83 -6.72 -38.58
N GLU A 629 -5.86 -6.75 -39.43
CA GLU A 629 -6.75 -7.91 -39.57
C GLU A 629 -5.97 -9.17 -39.96
N GLN A 630 -5.10 -9.06 -40.97
CA GLN A 630 -4.32 -10.20 -41.45
C GLN A 630 -3.36 -10.68 -40.36
N LEU A 631 -2.71 -9.73 -39.67
CA LEU A 631 -1.78 -10.03 -38.59
C LEU A 631 -2.50 -10.86 -37.51
N LEU A 632 -3.60 -10.35 -36.98
CA LEU A 632 -4.33 -11.01 -35.90
C LEU A 632 -4.93 -12.34 -36.36
N ALA A 633 -5.68 -12.35 -37.46
CA ALA A 633 -6.48 -13.50 -37.88
C ALA A 633 -5.66 -14.65 -38.49
N GLN A 634 -4.55 -14.34 -39.18
CA GLN A 634 -3.80 -15.32 -39.97
C GLN A 634 -2.38 -15.55 -39.47
N ASP A 635 -1.74 -14.51 -38.94
CA ASP A 635 -0.32 -14.59 -38.58
C ASP A 635 -0.07 -14.70 -37.06
N TYR A 636 -1.04 -14.38 -36.20
CA TYR A 636 -0.87 -14.41 -34.74
C TYR A 636 -1.74 -15.47 -34.05
N PHE A 637 -3.07 -15.43 -34.20
CA PHE A 637 -3.97 -16.36 -33.49
C PHE A 637 -4.20 -17.71 -34.20
N ALA A 638 -3.70 -17.88 -35.43
CA ALA A 638 -3.79 -19.16 -36.13
C ALA A 638 -2.70 -20.13 -35.69
N ASP A 639 -3.00 -21.44 -35.60
CA ASP A 639 -2.08 -22.51 -35.12
C ASP A 639 -0.71 -22.60 -35.83
N ASN A 640 -0.54 -21.98 -37.00
CA ASN A 640 0.72 -21.89 -37.74
C ASN A 640 0.98 -20.47 -38.26
N GLY A 641 0.48 -19.47 -37.54
CA GLY A 641 0.71 -18.07 -37.85
C GLY A 641 2.20 -17.73 -37.79
N ARG A 642 2.62 -16.81 -38.67
CA ARG A 642 4.03 -16.39 -38.80
C ARG A 642 4.66 -15.90 -37.50
N TYR A 643 3.87 -15.31 -36.62
CA TYR A 643 4.33 -14.65 -35.40
C TYR A 643 3.88 -15.39 -34.13
N VAL A 644 3.46 -16.65 -34.21
CA VAL A 644 3.10 -17.46 -33.04
C VAL A 644 4.32 -17.76 -32.16
N GLY A 645 5.47 -18.07 -32.78
CA GLY A 645 6.69 -18.45 -32.08
C GLY A 645 6.48 -19.60 -31.10
N SER A 646 6.88 -19.39 -29.85
CA SER A 646 6.69 -20.29 -28.71
C SER A 646 5.25 -20.33 -28.16
N GLY A 647 4.37 -19.43 -28.61
CA GLY A 647 2.97 -19.34 -28.22
C GLY A 647 2.52 -17.90 -27.99
N VAL A 648 1.20 -17.68 -28.08
CA VAL A 648 0.57 -16.36 -27.97
C VAL A 648 -0.20 -16.13 -26.66
N TYR A 649 -0.30 -17.17 -25.82
CA TYR A 649 -0.86 -17.09 -24.47
C TYR A 649 0.22 -17.42 -23.44
N LEU A 650 0.04 -16.94 -22.21
CA LEU A 650 0.80 -17.39 -21.05
C LEU A 650 0.54 -18.87 -20.77
N ASP A 651 1.47 -19.49 -20.06
CA ASP A 651 1.44 -20.93 -19.81
C ASP A 651 0.47 -21.30 -18.68
N GLY A 652 -0.23 -22.42 -18.84
CA GLY A 652 -1.15 -22.95 -17.82
C GLY A 652 -2.33 -22.00 -17.53
N GLU A 653 -2.77 -21.95 -16.28
CA GLU A 653 -3.91 -21.15 -15.84
C GLU A 653 -3.65 -19.63 -15.90
N GLN A 654 -2.38 -19.21 -15.98
CA GLN A 654 -2.02 -17.80 -16.20
C GLN A 654 -2.46 -17.31 -17.59
N GLY A 655 -2.59 -18.22 -18.56
CA GLY A 655 -3.13 -17.91 -19.89
C GLY A 655 -4.65 -17.73 -19.91
N PHE A 656 -5.33 -17.79 -18.77
CA PHE A 656 -6.77 -17.57 -18.67
C PHE A 656 -7.07 -16.12 -18.30
N PRO A 657 -8.15 -15.53 -18.85
CA PRO A 657 -8.50 -14.15 -18.55
C PRO A 657 -8.80 -13.94 -17.05
N GLY A 658 -8.27 -12.86 -16.48
CA GLY A 658 -8.43 -12.50 -15.07
C GLY A 658 -7.48 -13.22 -14.11
N SER A 659 -6.61 -14.11 -14.59
CA SER A 659 -5.69 -14.86 -13.71
C SER A 659 -4.47 -14.04 -13.27
N VAL A 660 -3.83 -13.34 -14.19
CA VAL A 660 -2.63 -12.52 -13.96
C VAL A 660 -2.65 -11.28 -14.86
N MET A 661 -2.00 -10.20 -14.42
CA MET A 661 -1.66 -9.06 -15.25
C MET A 661 -0.32 -9.34 -15.93
N SER A 662 -0.30 -9.27 -17.25
CA SER A 662 0.90 -9.37 -18.07
C SER A 662 0.76 -8.43 -19.26
N TYR A 663 1.61 -7.42 -19.28
CA TYR A 663 1.64 -6.41 -20.34
C TYR A 663 1.68 -7.05 -21.73
N SER A 664 0.81 -6.60 -22.64
CA SER A 664 0.77 -7.09 -24.02
C SER A 664 0.36 -6.01 -25.01
N ASN A 665 1.25 -5.78 -25.98
CA ASN A 665 1.00 -4.98 -27.17
C ASN A 665 -0.04 -5.66 -28.07
N MET A 666 0.02 -6.98 -28.23
CA MET A 666 -0.97 -7.75 -29.01
C MET A 666 -2.38 -7.73 -28.41
N GLY A 667 -2.49 -7.78 -27.09
CA GLY A 667 -3.76 -7.55 -26.40
C GLY A 667 -4.34 -6.16 -26.71
N THR A 668 -3.48 -5.14 -26.77
CA THR A 668 -3.90 -3.77 -27.10
C THR A 668 -4.36 -3.66 -28.55
N ALA A 669 -3.61 -4.24 -29.48
CA ALA A 669 -3.96 -4.27 -30.90
C ALA A 669 -5.29 -4.99 -31.15
N LEU A 670 -5.52 -6.11 -30.45
CA LEU A 670 -6.78 -6.83 -30.48
C LEU A 670 -7.94 -5.99 -29.91
N ALA A 671 -7.72 -5.25 -28.82
CA ALA A 671 -8.73 -4.38 -28.23
C ALA A 671 -9.18 -3.30 -29.23
N ALA A 672 -8.23 -2.56 -29.80
CA ALA A 672 -8.53 -1.53 -30.80
C ALA A 672 -9.25 -2.12 -32.02
N HIS A 673 -8.79 -3.27 -32.51
CA HIS A 673 -9.42 -3.93 -33.65
C HIS A 673 -10.84 -4.41 -33.36
N ALA A 674 -11.08 -5.05 -32.21
CA ALA A 674 -12.40 -5.50 -31.79
C ALA A 674 -13.37 -4.32 -31.64
N VAL A 675 -12.89 -3.21 -31.08
CA VAL A 675 -13.65 -1.95 -30.96
C VAL A 675 -14.03 -1.40 -32.34
N GLU A 676 -13.10 -1.32 -33.30
CA GLU A 676 -13.39 -0.90 -34.68
C GLU A 676 -14.43 -1.77 -35.36
N LYS A 677 -14.37 -3.10 -35.16
CA LYS A 677 -15.31 -4.06 -35.74
C LYS A 677 -16.69 -4.00 -35.12
N LYS A 678 -16.77 -3.85 -33.80
CA LYS A 678 -18.05 -3.70 -33.09
C LYS A 678 -18.73 -2.38 -33.44
N ALA A 679 -17.98 -1.28 -33.38
CA ALA A 679 -18.51 0.07 -33.60
C ALA A 679 -18.61 0.43 -35.10
N ASN A 680 -18.02 -0.37 -35.99
CA ASN A 680 -17.98 -0.15 -37.44
C ASN A 680 -17.45 1.26 -37.80
N LEU A 681 -16.29 1.60 -37.24
CA LEU A 681 -15.62 2.89 -37.42
C LEU A 681 -14.11 2.71 -37.63
N ASN A 682 -13.43 3.79 -38.00
CA ASN A 682 -11.98 3.90 -37.96
C ASN A 682 -11.59 4.64 -36.68
N LEU A 683 -10.91 3.98 -35.76
CA LEU A 683 -10.68 4.53 -34.42
C LEU A 683 -9.64 5.66 -34.44
N ALA A 684 -8.61 5.58 -35.30
CA ALA A 684 -7.63 6.65 -35.51
C ALA A 684 -8.28 7.94 -36.02
N GLN A 685 -9.20 7.83 -36.99
CA GLN A 685 -9.98 8.97 -37.50
C GLN A 685 -10.89 9.53 -36.40
N GLN A 686 -11.57 8.66 -35.64
CA GLN A 686 -12.42 9.08 -34.53
C GLN A 686 -11.62 9.86 -33.48
N MET A 687 -10.43 9.40 -33.10
CA MET A 687 -9.55 10.10 -32.15
C MET A 687 -9.14 11.47 -32.66
N ASN A 688 -8.84 11.58 -33.95
CA ASN A 688 -8.53 12.87 -34.56
C ASN A 688 -9.73 13.84 -34.46
N GLU A 689 -10.93 13.39 -34.78
CA GLU A 689 -12.15 14.21 -34.81
C GLU A 689 -12.71 14.55 -33.42
N ALA A 690 -12.62 13.62 -32.47
CA ALA A 690 -13.24 13.71 -31.15
C ALA A 690 -12.29 14.11 -30.02
N ILE A 691 -10.97 14.00 -30.23
CA ILE A 691 -9.95 14.32 -29.21
C ILE A 691 -8.98 15.38 -29.73
N PHE A 692 -8.24 15.09 -30.81
CA PHE A 692 -7.12 15.95 -31.22
C PHE A 692 -7.58 17.30 -31.76
N VAL A 693 -8.54 17.32 -32.68
CA VAL A 693 -9.08 18.57 -33.23
C VAL A 693 -9.77 19.42 -32.15
N PRO A 694 -10.66 18.88 -31.29
CA PRO A 694 -11.30 19.66 -30.22
C PRO A 694 -10.32 20.26 -29.21
N LEU A 695 -9.23 19.55 -28.89
CA LEU A 695 -8.18 20.05 -27.99
C LEU A 695 -7.15 20.95 -28.68
N GLY A 696 -7.25 21.14 -30.00
CA GLY A 696 -6.28 21.92 -30.77
C GLY A 696 -4.89 21.30 -30.78
N MET A 697 -4.81 19.97 -30.84
CA MET A 697 -3.58 19.18 -30.88
C MET A 697 -3.03 19.07 -32.31
N ASN A 698 -2.58 20.21 -32.86
CA ASN A 698 -2.23 20.34 -34.29
C ASN A 698 -0.93 19.62 -34.71
N ASN A 699 -0.14 19.13 -33.76
CA ASN A 699 1.13 18.43 -33.98
C ASN A 699 1.01 16.98 -33.51
N THR A 700 -0.17 16.37 -33.72
CA THR A 700 -0.52 15.01 -33.30
C THR A 700 -1.14 14.24 -34.46
N ASN A 701 -0.60 13.07 -34.78
CA ASN A 701 -1.21 12.14 -35.73
C ASN A 701 -0.67 10.71 -35.58
N TRP A 702 -1.50 9.70 -35.87
CA TRP A 702 -1.11 8.28 -35.90
C TRP A 702 -0.14 7.95 -37.03
N HIS A 703 -0.23 8.64 -38.16
CA HIS A 703 0.63 8.46 -39.31
C HIS A 703 1.52 9.69 -39.49
N HIS A 704 2.84 9.49 -39.43
CA HIS A 704 3.81 10.59 -39.56
C HIS A 704 3.68 11.36 -40.89
N THR A 705 3.16 10.72 -41.95
CA THR A 705 2.94 11.34 -43.27
C THR A 705 1.80 12.36 -43.28
N GLU A 706 0.95 12.36 -42.26
CA GLU A 706 -0.16 13.30 -42.10
C GLU A 706 0.18 14.48 -41.17
N LEU A 707 1.39 14.50 -40.60
CA LEU A 707 1.90 15.65 -39.87
C LEU A 707 2.17 16.83 -40.82
N PRO A 708 2.15 18.08 -40.33
CA PRO A 708 2.47 19.24 -41.16
C PRO A 708 3.87 19.13 -41.78
N GLU A 709 3.98 19.36 -43.10
CA GLU A 709 5.27 19.27 -43.82
C GLU A 709 6.37 20.16 -43.22
N ASN A 710 5.99 21.29 -42.62
CA ASN A 710 6.90 22.24 -41.97
C ASN A 710 7.21 21.90 -40.50
N ASN A 711 6.62 20.84 -39.96
CA ASN A 711 6.86 20.34 -38.62
C ASN A 711 6.84 18.80 -38.60
N PRO A 712 7.82 18.15 -39.29
CA PRO A 712 7.91 16.70 -39.30
C PRO A 712 8.22 16.17 -37.90
N LYS A 713 7.92 14.88 -37.67
CA LYS A 713 8.33 14.23 -36.41
C LYS A 713 9.85 14.23 -36.23
N ALA A 714 10.30 14.13 -34.98
CA ALA A 714 11.69 13.90 -34.65
C ALA A 714 12.18 12.55 -35.20
N VAL A 715 13.38 12.53 -35.77
CA VAL A 715 14.06 11.30 -36.19
C VAL A 715 14.47 10.54 -34.94
N GLN A 716 14.17 9.24 -34.91
CA GLN A 716 14.49 8.33 -33.81
C GLN A 716 15.93 7.82 -33.93
N TYR A 717 16.63 7.66 -32.80
CA TYR A 717 18.04 7.26 -32.78
C TYR A 717 18.33 6.15 -31.75
N ASN A 718 18.93 5.04 -32.21
CA ASN A 718 19.54 4.07 -31.30
C ASN A 718 20.96 4.52 -30.94
N ILE A 719 21.34 4.34 -29.69
CA ILE A 719 22.68 4.64 -29.18
C ILE A 719 23.32 3.33 -28.73
N ASP A 720 24.38 2.93 -29.42
CA ASP A 720 25.03 1.65 -29.16
C ASP A 720 25.96 1.67 -27.93
N SER A 721 26.56 0.53 -27.62
CA SER A 721 27.49 0.38 -26.49
C SER A 721 28.77 1.22 -26.59
N GLU A 722 29.07 1.81 -27.76
CA GLU A 722 30.19 2.73 -27.97
C GLU A 722 29.71 4.19 -27.98
N GLU A 723 28.46 4.43 -27.56
CA GLU A 723 27.79 5.74 -27.53
C GLU A 723 27.62 6.39 -28.91
N VAL A 724 27.65 5.58 -29.97
CA VAL A 724 27.46 6.05 -31.36
C VAL A 724 25.98 6.14 -31.66
N LEU A 725 25.53 7.29 -32.16
CA LEU A 725 24.16 7.48 -32.65
C LEU A 725 23.98 6.81 -34.02
N HIS A 726 22.95 5.98 -34.12
CA HIS A 726 22.44 5.40 -35.35
C HIS A 726 21.04 5.94 -35.61
N ALA A 727 20.87 6.67 -36.72
CA ALA A 727 19.53 7.09 -37.14
C ALA A 727 18.70 5.86 -37.51
N MET A 728 17.51 5.75 -36.92
CA MET A 728 16.56 4.71 -37.32
C MET A 728 15.92 5.10 -38.65
N PRO A 729 15.75 4.15 -39.59
CA PRO A 729 14.91 4.38 -40.75
C PRO A 729 13.47 4.58 -40.28
N GLU A 730 12.66 5.18 -41.14
CA GLU A 730 11.23 5.27 -40.88
C GLU A 730 10.63 3.86 -40.84
N TYR A 731 10.09 3.47 -39.68
CA TYR A 731 9.51 2.14 -39.45
C TYR A 731 8.09 2.24 -38.89
N GLY A 732 7.35 1.14 -38.99
CA GLY A 732 6.04 0.95 -38.38
C GLY A 732 5.71 -0.54 -38.21
N TYR A 733 4.50 -0.85 -37.78
CA TYR A 733 3.96 -2.17 -37.47
C TYR A 733 2.44 -2.15 -37.66
N ALA A 734 1.84 -3.30 -37.94
CA ALA A 734 0.39 -3.37 -38.18
C ALA A 734 -0.43 -3.04 -36.92
N THR A 735 0.20 -3.09 -35.74
CA THR A 735 -0.44 -2.87 -34.42
C THR A 735 -0.28 -1.45 -33.90
N PHE A 736 -0.12 -0.49 -34.80
CA PHE A 736 0.23 0.91 -34.54
C PHE A 736 -0.52 1.61 -33.38
N TYR A 737 -1.73 1.18 -33.00
CA TYR A 737 -2.44 1.66 -31.79
C TYR A 737 -1.68 1.40 -30.48
N ASP A 738 -0.82 0.39 -30.46
CA ASP A 738 -0.02 0.07 -29.28
C ASP A 738 1.17 1.03 -29.11
N GLY A 739 1.65 1.74 -30.14
CA GLY A 739 2.83 2.57 -29.97
C GLY A 739 3.20 3.65 -31.00
N GLU A 740 2.53 3.77 -32.16
CA GLU A 740 3.00 4.66 -33.22
C GLU A 740 2.53 6.12 -33.16
N LEU A 741 1.75 6.51 -32.14
CA LEU A 741 1.24 7.87 -32.07
C LEU A 741 2.40 8.87 -32.09
N ASN A 742 2.32 9.85 -33.00
CA ASN A 742 3.26 10.96 -33.06
C ASN A 742 2.60 12.18 -32.42
N ILE A 743 3.21 12.73 -31.38
CA ILE A 743 2.62 13.82 -30.59
C ILE A 743 3.72 14.72 -30.01
N SER A 744 3.45 16.03 -29.94
CA SER A 744 4.34 16.98 -29.28
C SER A 744 4.12 17.04 -27.76
N SER A 745 5.13 17.42 -26.99
CA SER A 745 4.99 17.57 -25.53
C SER A 745 3.91 18.59 -25.15
N HIS A 746 3.79 19.67 -25.94
CA HIS A 746 2.74 20.66 -25.77
C HIS A 746 1.33 20.10 -25.97
N ASP A 747 1.12 19.30 -27.02
CA ASP A 747 -0.20 18.72 -27.30
C ASP A 747 -0.55 17.61 -26.30
N LEU A 748 0.42 16.76 -25.93
CA LEU A 748 0.23 15.75 -24.89
C LEU A 748 -0.15 16.37 -23.54
N SER A 749 0.39 17.56 -23.25
CA SER A 749 0.06 18.30 -22.02
C SER A 749 -1.40 18.70 -21.96
N LYS A 750 -2.03 19.03 -23.09
CA LYS A 750 -3.47 19.36 -23.15
C LYS A 750 -4.33 18.15 -22.87
N LEU A 751 -3.96 16.98 -23.42
CA LEU A 751 -4.66 15.73 -23.15
C LEU A 751 -4.53 15.34 -21.67
N LEU A 752 -3.32 15.35 -21.12
CA LEU A 752 -3.09 15.00 -19.72
C LEU A 752 -3.83 15.96 -18.78
N ALA A 753 -3.78 17.27 -19.05
CA ALA A 753 -4.54 18.26 -18.30
C ALA A 753 -6.07 18.05 -18.43
N ALA A 754 -6.56 17.64 -19.60
CA ALA A 754 -7.97 17.29 -19.77
C ALA A 754 -8.38 16.13 -18.87
N ILE A 755 -7.62 15.04 -18.87
CA ILE A 755 -7.91 13.85 -18.04
C ILE A 755 -7.80 14.18 -16.55
N ALA A 756 -6.76 14.91 -16.13
CA ALA A 756 -6.60 15.36 -14.75
C ALA A 756 -7.71 16.28 -14.27
N ASN A 757 -8.39 16.98 -15.19
CA ASN A 757 -9.49 17.90 -14.92
C ASN A 757 -10.83 17.33 -15.39
N GLU A 758 -11.08 16.06 -15.07
CA GLU A 758 -12.36 15.38 -15.26
C GLU A 758 -12.87 15.39 -16.72
N GLY A 759 -11.95 15.28 -17.67
CA GLY A 759 -12.22 15.16 -19.11
C GLY A 759 -12.34 16.50 -19.83
N ARG A 760 -11.85 17.59 -19.23
CA ARG A 760 -11.99 18.96 -19.77
C ARG A 760 -10.69 19.73 -19.75
N TYR A 761 -10.37 20.34 -20.89
CA TYR A 761 -9.29 21.31 -20.99
C TYR A 761 -9.85 22.61 -21.53
N GLN A 762 -9.72 23.69 -20.76
CA GLN A 762 -10.37 24.97 -21.05
C GLN A 762 -11.89 24.78 -21.24
N ASP A 763 -12.44 25.26 -22.36
CA ASP A 763 -13.87 25.16 -22.69
C ASP A 763 -14.25 23.85 -23.42
N THR A 764 -13.27 22.97 -23.70
CA THR A 764 -13.49 21.71 -24.43
C THR A 764 -13.62 20.54 -23.48
N GLN A 765 -14.69 19.76 -23.61
CA GLN A 765 -14.89 18.49 -22.92
C GLN A 765 -14.74 17.33 -23.92
N ILE A 766 -13.90 16.35 -23.58
CA ILE A 766 -13.66 15.13 -24.38
C ILE A 766 -14.23 13.86 -23.72
N LEU A 767 -14.43 13.88 -22.40
CA LEU A 767 -15.05 12.81 -21.61
C LEU A 767 -15.86 13.43 -20.47
N SER A 768 -16.88 12.71 -19.99
CA SER A 768 -17.54 13.06 -18.73
C SER A 768 -16.66 12.73 -17.51
N ALA A 769 -16.91 13.39 -16.38
CA ALA A 769 -16.21 13.11 -15.12
C ALA A 769 -16.35 11.65 -14.70
N SER A 770 -17.54 11.06 -14.86
CA SER A 770 -17.79 9.64 -14.55
C SER A 770 -17.04 8.68 -15.50
N SER A 771 -16.87 9.06 -16.76
CA SER A 771 -16.05 8.27 -17.69
C SER A 771 -14.56 8.38 -17.40
N VAL A 772 -14.08 9.52 -16.90
CA VAL A 772 -12.69 9.65 -16.44
C VAL A 772 -12.47 8.84 -15.16
N GLU A 773 -13.41 8.83 -14.23
CA GLU A 773 -13.38 7.96 -13.06
C GLU A 773 -13.29 6.48 -13.47
N GLN A 774 -14.04 6.05 -14.48
CA GLN A 774 -13.94 4.69 -15.03
C GLN A 774 -12.64 4.45 -15.83
N LEU A 775 -12.15 5.44 -16.58
CA LEU A 775 -10.89 5.35 -17.34
C LEU A 775 -9.71 5.06 -16.39
N LEU A 776 -9.67 5.78 -15.27
CA LEU A 776 -8.56 5.74 -14.32
C LEU A 776 -8.78 4.72 -13.20
N GLY A 777 -10.01 4.50 -12.74
CA GLY A 777 -10.30 3.63 -11.60
C GLY A 777 -9.88 2.17 -11.85
N ALA A 778 -9.61 1.43 -10.77
CA ALA A 778 -9.21 0.03 -10.85
C ALA A 778 -10.23 -0.81 -11.62
N GLN A 779 -9.78 -1.46 -12.70
CA GLN A 779 -10.59 -2.31 -13.57
C GLN A 779 -10.27 -3.81 -13.40
N SER A 780 -9.41 -4.17 -12.45
CA SER A 780 -9.00 -5.54 -12.16
C SER A 780 -8.57 -5.69 -10.69
N ASP A 781 -8.90 -6.84 -10.10
CA ASP A 781 -8.52 -7.22 -8.73
C ASP A 781 -7.28 -8.11 -8.66
N VAL A 782 -6.57 -8.29 -9.78
CA VAL A 782 -5.42 -9.20 -9.86
C VAL A 782 -4.25 -8.73 -9.00
N PHE A 783 -3.64 -9.67 -8.26
CA PHE A 783 -2.69 -9.35 -7.19
C PHE A 783 -1.21 -9.25 -7.61
N ASN A 784 -0.83 -9.61 -8.84
CA ASN A 784 0.59 -9.81 -9.21
C ASN A 784 1.39 -8.55 -9.60
N ILE A 785 0.87 -7.35 -9.33
CA ILE A 785 1.54 -6.05 -9.57
C ILE A 785 1.30 -5.08 -8.40
N PRO A 786 2.21 -4.13 -8.13
CA PRO A 786 2.09 -3.19 -7.01
C PRO A 786 1.31 -1.90 -7.37
N TYR A 787 0.80 -1.79 -8.60
CA TYR A 787 0.03 -0.65 -9.10
C TYR A 787 -1.40 -1.06 -9.46
N GLN A 788 -2.31 -0.08 -9.54
CA GLN A 788 -3.66 -0.32 -10.05
C GLN A 788 -3.72 -0.10 -11.56
N GLN A 789 -4.60 -0.83 -12.23
CA GLN A 789 -4.76 -0.76 -13.68
C GLN A 789 -6.16 -0.25 -14.05
N GLY A 790 -6.19 0.87 -14.75
CA GLY A 790 -7.35 1.41 -15.46
C GLY A 790 -7.43 0.90 -16.90
N VAL A 791 -8.12 1.63 -17.77
CA VAL A 791 -8.26 1.30 -19.20
C VAL A 791 -7.03 1.77 -19.98
N PHE A 792 -5.96 0.97 -20.01
CA PHE A 792 -4.61 1.35 -20.50
C PHE A 792 -3.95 2.53 -19.74
N TRP A 793 -4.42 2.82 -18.53
CA TRP A 793 -3.77 3.74 -17.59
C TRP A 793 -3.37 2.95 -16.35
N TYR A 794 -2.30 3.33 -15.67
CA TYR A 794 -1.94 2.70 -14.40
C TYR A 794 -1.74 3.76 -13.30
N TRP A 795 -1.97 3.35 -12.06
CA TRP A 795 -1.71 4.12 -10.84
C TRP A 795 -0.62 3.50 -10.00
N ASP A 796 0.45 4.25 -9.73
CA ASP A 796 1.42 3.93 -8.69
C ASP A 796 1.28 4.98 -7.58
N GLY A 797 0.64 4.58 -6.48
CA GLY A 797 0.18 5.51 -5.47
C GLY A 797 -0.75 6.58 -6.06
N ALA A 798 -0.48 7.85 -5.77
CA ALA A 798 -1.26 8.97 -6.31
C ALA A 798 -0.90 9.34 -7.77
N PHE A 799 0.10 8.68 -8.36
CA PHE A 799 0.55 8.96 -9.73
C PHE A 799 -0.21 8.09 -10.72
N PHE A 800 -0.95 8.70 -11.64
CA PHE A 800 -1.48 8.01 -12.80
C PHE A 800 -0.79 8.44 -14.09
N GLY A 801 -0.73 7.55 -15.08
CA GLY A 801 -0.12 7.90 -16.36
C GLY A 801 0.23 6.70 -17.22
N HIS A 802 1.25 6.92 -18.06
CA HIS A 802 1.87 5.91 -18.90
C HIS A 802 3.29 6.32 -19.31
N ASN A 803 4.18 5.34 -19.53
CA ASN A 803 5.49 5.55 -20.13
C ASN A 803 5.54 4.97 -21.56
N GLY A 804 6.65 5.14 -22.27
CA GLY A 804 6.80 4.60 -23.61
C GLY A 804 8.27 4.38 -23.97
N GLY A 805 8.55 3.23 -24.57
CA GLY A 805 9.84 2.92 -25.18
C GLY A 805 9.61 2.11 -26.44
N ASP A 806 10.26 2.54 -27.52
CA ASP A 806 10.33 1.87 -28.82
C ASP A 806 11.74 2.08 -29.38
N PRO A 807 12.19 1.32 -30.39
CA PRO A 807 13.48 1.54 -31.02
C PRO A 807 13.69 3.02 -31.39
N GLY A 808 14.68 3.66 -30.76
CA GLY A 808 15.01 5.07 -30.92
C GLY A 808 14.12 6.09 -30.21
N THR A 809 13.29 5.69 -29.23
CA THR A 809 12.35 6.56 -28.51
C THR A 809 12.32 6.29 -27.01
N ASN A 810 12.19 7.35 -26.21
CA ASN A 810 11.79 7.29 -24.80
C ASN A 810 10.71 8.35 -24.52
N ALA A 811 9.68 7.98 -23.74
CA ALA A 811 8.58 8.85 -23.39
C ALA A 811 8.05 8.60 -21.96
N LEU A 812 7.58 9.66 -21.32
CA LEU A 812 6.96 9.64 -20.00
C LEU A 812 5.79 10.63 -19.96
N MET A 813 4.66 10.20 -19.40
CA MET A 813 3.51 11.03 -19.09
C MET A 813 2.92 10.56 -17.75
N ILE A 814 3.03 11.38 -16.71
CA ILE A 814 2.51 11.05 -15.37
C ILE A 814 1.86 12.28 -14.73
N TYR A 815 0.90 12.05 -13.84
CA TYR A 815 0.23 13.09 -13.06
C TYR A 815 -0.05 12.60 -11.64
N ASN A 816 0.34 13.39 -10.64
CA ASN A 816 0.01 13.14 -9.25
C ASN A 816 -1.34 13.82 -8.90
N ALA A 817 -2.36 13.02 -8.62
CA ALA A 817 -3.71 13.50 -8.37
C ALA A 817 -3.83 14.35 -7.08
N LEU A 818 -2.98 14.08 -6.09
CA LEU A 818 -3.03 14.76 -4.79
C LEU A 818 -2.30 16.12 -4.84
N THR A 819 -1.06 16.14 -5.35
CA THR A 819 -0.29 17.38 -5.50
C THR A 819 -0.68 18.18 -6.76
N LYS A 820 -1.56 17.62 -7.60
CA LYS A 820 -2.06 18.16 -8.86
C LYS A 820 -0.94 18.53 -9.82
N THR A 821 0.07 17.68 -9.93
CA THR A 821 1.30 17.97 -10.69
C THR A 821 1.52 16.93 -11.78
N GLY A 822 1.61 17.37 -13.03
CA GLY A 822 1.89 16.53 -14.19
C GLY A 822 3.29 16.75 -14.76
N VAL A 823 3.89 15.68 -15.28
CA VAL A 823 5.19 15.70 -15.96
C VAL A 823 5.07 14.97 -17.30
N ILE A 824 5.56 15.62 -18.35
CA ILE A 824 5.74 15.02 -19.67
C ILE A 824 7.20 15.15 -20.08
N MET A 825 7.75 14.10 -20.66
CA MET A 825 9.10 14.08 -21.22
C MET A 825 9.15 13.16 -22.43
N LEU A 826 9.60 13.70 -23.56
CA LEU A 826 9.73 13.01 -24.83
C LEU A 826 11.18 13.14 -25.33
N ALA A 827 11.81 12.03 -25.71
CA ALA A 827 13.16 12.00 -26.25
C ALA A 827 13.22 11.13 -27.51
N ASN A 828 14.00 11.57 -28.51
CA ASN A 828 14.17 10.88 -29.78
C ASN A 828 15.41 9.98 -29.80
N GLY A 829 15.72 9.34 -28.67
CA GLY A 829 16.75 8.33 -28.64
C GLY A 829 16.64 7.39 -27.45
N GLU A 830 17.32 6.26 -27.54
CA GLU A 830 17.41 5.23 -26.51
C GLU A 830 18.75 4.48 -26.58
N ASP A 831 19.10 3.80 -25.48
CA ASP A 831 20.29 2.94 -25.37
C ASP A 831 19.99 1.58 -24.70
N PHE A 832 18.74 1.11 -24.75
CA PHE A 832 18.33 -0.20 -24.24
C PHE A 832 18.44 -1.30 -25.30
N ILE A 833 18.50 -0.97 -26.58
CA ILE A 833 18.79 -1.92 -27.66
C ILE A 833 20.29 -1.90 -27.99
N GLY A 834 21.05 -2.85 -27.45
CA GLY A 834 22.49 -2.96 -27.74
C GLY A 834 23.36 -1.81 -27.22
N GLY A 835 22.80 -0.95 -26.37
CA GLY A 835 23.47 0.16 -25.69
C GLY A 835 23.94 -0.19 -24.27
N LYS A 836 24.14 0.84 -23.44
CA LYS A 836 24.62 0.71 -22.05
C LYS A 836 23.52 0.89 -20.99
N GLU A 837 22.27 1.19 -21.38
CA GLU A 837 21.15 1.48 -20.47
C GLU A 837 21.44 2.62 -19.45
N THR A 838 22.20 3.62 -19.88
CA THR A 838 22.63 4.77 -19.08
C THR A 838 21.72 5.98 -19.21
N ILE A 839 20.85 6.01 -20.23
CA ILE A 839 19.97 7.16 -20.48
C ILE A 839 18.81 7.20 -19.49
N GLN A 840 18.18 6.05 -19.20
CA GLN A 840 17.00 5.99 -18.35
C GLN A 840 17.21 6.60 -16.95
N PRO A 841 18.32 6.31 -16.22
CA PRO A 841 18.58 6.95 -14.93
C PRO A 841 18.71 8.48 -15.00
N VAL A 842 19.25 9.02 -16.10
CA VAL A 842 19.37 10.48 -16.30
C VAL A 842 17.99 11.10 -16.55
N LEU A 843 17.16 10.44 -17.36
CA LEU A 843 15.78 10.85 -17.62
C LEU A 843 14.92 10.78 -16.36
N ASP A 844 15.10 9.75 -15.53
CA ASP A 844 14.40 9.60 -14.25
C ASP A 844 14.75 10.72 -13.26
N SER A 845 16.03 11.10 -13.20
CA SER A 845 16.49 12.23 -12.40
C SER A 845 15.87 13.55 -12.88
N LEU A 846 15.80 13.76 -14.20
CA LEU A 846 15.13 14.94 -14.77
C LEU A 846 13.62 14.95 -14.47
N ALA A 847 12.95 13.80 -14.55
CA ALA A 847 11.53 13.68 -14.22
C ALA A 847 11.25 14.05 -12.76
N ALA A 848 12.11 13.63 -11.83
CA ALA A 848 12.03 14.03 -10.43
C ALA A 848 12.19 15.55 -10.25
N ASP A 849 13.12 16.18 -10.97
CA ASP A 849 13.30 17.64 -10.94
C ASP A 849 12.09 18.40 -11.52
N LEU A 850 11.52 17.90 -12.62
CA LEU A 850 10.30 18.45 -13.25
C LEU A 850 9.10 18.37 -12.28
N TYR A 851 8.93 17.22 -11.63
CA TYR A 851 7.87 17.00 -10.66
C TYR A 851 8.01 17.95 -9.44
N ARG A 852 9.20 18.01 -8.84
CA ARG A 852 9.46 18.92 -7.71
C ARG A 852 9.24 20.39 -8.06
N TYR A 853 9.59 20.81 -9.29
CA TYR A 853 9.30 22.16 -9.77
C TYR A 853 7.78 22.42 -9.78
N GLY A 854 6.98 21.48 -10.29
CA GLY A 854 5.53 21.59 -10.29
C GLY A 854 4.90 21.58 -8.89
N VAL A 855 5.44 20.76 -7.97
CA VAL A 855 5.01 20.74 -6.57
C VAL A 855 5.23 22.09 -5.89
N GLN A 856 6.30 22.80 -6.24
CA GLN A 856 6.65 24.12 -5.69
C GLN A 856 5.90 25.28 -6.35
N TYR A 857 5.22 25.04 -7.47
CA TYR A 857 4.51 26.08 -8.20
C TYR A 857 3.21 26.44 -7.47
N ASN A 858 3.14 27.67 -6.95
CA ASN A 858 2.00 28.24 -6.21
C ASN A 858 1.25 29.28 -7.03
#